data_AF-A0A9W9HCY0-F1
#
_entry.id   AF-A0A9W9HCY0-F1
#
_cell.length_a   1.000
_cell.length_b   1.000
_cell.length_c   1.000
_cell.angle_alpha   90.00
_cell.angle_beta   90.00
_cell.angle_gamma   90.00
#
_symmetry.space_group_name_H-M   'P 1'
#
loop_
_entity.id
_entity.type
_entity.pdbx_description
1 polymer ?
#
loop_
_entity_poly.entity_id
_entity_poly.type
_entity_poly.pdbx_seq_one_letter_code
_entity_poly.pdbx_strand_id
1 'polypeptide(L)'
;MATAIQDDFNLIEDNNPTKIYDQFNHLRATCPVAHTSQMGSFWMLTRYEDIKRAAADTETFISSVKAVIPSDPRGVRRAPLNTDPPAHTPYRTALDRTLKAARLKRLAPILEQHAERVFDAVLQSGRVRGDDYPDHDGHTSHIDISAQFGASFAAWVEVSWLNLEEDIAPVLASTAAKWVNAWRQQNAAETSAQSARLYELARALFADRRAAPRDPESDPASSLLQEVGPDGQPLDEELLVGALRQSLVVGMVAPPILLGDICAHLSRDRDLQAKLRADETLIPAAIEEFVRLYVPYRGFCRTPTRPVELHGRTIPAGQPISMTYAAANRDPTVFEDPNTFILNRENISSHLGFGRGRHRCAGMPLARIALQIALRVILRRTTDFEVNGPLQYADARNVLMGGDIYSFTDQWHTTPQYSAGFDLHDYKPGNFLAPIAPDFGPGSKNPGYEMTKKEHGKWTYTTYFPSGTFTYNFMPDCDFASNCSAAGQVVTDPDNPPIQNYPGQQNYSMFQVPFDSRHQSYAALDLDFSYQLPIPSRSRTGTISFINYTSPGSTVPAPDIGDYAIYLPAEYGHIRGKKYPLFYLCHGGGGNGGDWPNRARVQHIFDRLIAEGHMPPTVVVMPSWNAYIGVSFASIRENFMEYLFPHIEQTWEVTTDPDQRAFSGLSLGGALTYEMYVNATSYFGYFGVMSGALLPGAPQSAYVNATMLKANPALGDRGVYVGFGLYDIAFDDCRKLQYALDALQIPYVTRVAPWGAHYFNTWQDALWNFGRIVLWKERPLTVEAGHGVA
;
A
#
# COMPACT_ATOMS: atom_id res chain seq x y z
N MET A 1 16.99 27.38 18.23
CA MET A 1 16.02 26.30 18.43
C MET A 1 14.68 26.95 18.73
N ALA A 2 13.70 26.85 17.84
CA ALA A 2 12.33 27.29 18.16
C ALA A 2 11.76 26.30 19.19
N THR A 3 11.18 26.81 20.27
CA THR A 3 10.43 26.01 21.25
C THR A 3 9.35 25.23 20.50
N ALA A 4 9.32 23.90 20.67
CA ALA A 4 8.30 23.07 20.07
C ALA A 4 6.92 23.51 20.57
N ILE A 5 5.97 23.72 19.65
CA ILE A 5 4.58 24.03 19.99
C ILE A 5 3.98 22.75 20.58
N GLN A 6 3.36 22.86 21.76
CA GLN A 6 2.74 21.72 22.44
C GLN A 6 1.41 21.36 21.76
N ASP A 7 1.18 20.06 21.59
CA ASP A 7 -0.07 19.52 21.09
C ASP A 7 -1.20 19.73 22.09
N ASP A 8 -2.31 20.32 21.63
CA ASP A 8 -3.53 20.54 22.41
C ASP A 8 -4.52 19.36 22.26
N PHE A 9 -4.39 18.53 21.22
CA PHE A 9 -5.26 17.40 20.94
C PHE A 9 -4.61 16.34 20.04
N ASN A 10 -5.14 15.12 20.12
CA ASN A 10 -4.86 14.04 19.18
C ASN A 10 -6.04 13.84 18.23
N LEU A 11 -5.77 13.57 16.96
CA LEU A 11 -6.78 13.19 15.99
C LEU A 11 -7.47 11.89 16.39
N ILE A 12 -8.79 11.87 16.28
CA ILE A 12 -9.59 10.66 16.44
C ILE A 12 -9.40 9.79 15.19
N GLU A 13 -8.78 8.62 15.35
CA GLU A 13 -8.59 7.62 14.28
C GLU A 13 -9.90 6.91 13.89
N ASP A 14 -10.86 6.88 14.81
CA ASP A 14 -12.21 6.34 14.61
C ASP A 14 -13.05 7.27 13.71
N ASN A 15 -13.72 6.70 12.72
CA ASN A 15 -14.62 7.43 11.83
C ASN A 15 -16.03 7.66 12.41
N ASN A 16 -16.28 7.28 13.67
CA ASN A 16 -17.54 7.53 14.38
C ASN A 16 -17.77 9.05 14.53
N PRO A 17 -18.82 9.60 13.90
CA PRO A 17 -19.08 11.03 13.89
C PRO A 17 -19.30 11.61 15.29
N THR A 18 -19.86 10.84 16.23
CA THR A 18 -20.13 11.29 17.61
C THR A 18 -18.83 11.69 18.32
N LYS A 19 -17.83 10.82 18.30
CA LYS A 19 -16.52 11.08 18.94
C LYS A 19 -15.83 12.30 18.34
N ILE A 20 -15.93 12.46 17.03
CA ILE A 20 -15.35 13.60 16.30
C ILE A 20 -16.05 14.90 16.71
N TYR A 21 -17.38 14.91 16.77
CA TYR A 21 -18.13 16.10 17.20
C TYR A 21 -17.92 16.43 18.68
N ASP A 22 -17.78 15.44 19.55
CA ASP A 22 -17.47 15.64 20.97
C ASP A 22 -16.11 16.31 21.14
N GLN A 23 -15.10 15.88 20.38
CA GLN A 23 -13.81 16.56 20.36
C GLN A 23 -13.94 18.01 19.87
N PHE A 24 -14.71 18.26 18.80
CA PHE A 24 -14.93 19.62 18.31
C PHE A 24 -15.66 20.50 19.35
N ASN A 25 -16.62 19.94 20.08
CA ASN A 25 -17.32 20.62 21.17
C ASN A 25 -16.36 20.97 22.31
N HIS A 26 -15.55 20.00 22.74
CA HIS A 26 -14.55 20.19 23.77
C HIS A 26 -13.58 21.32 23.39
N LEU A 27 -12.97 21.23 22.20
CA LEU A 27 -12.00 22.22 21.74
C LEU A 27 -12.63 23.60 21.55
N ARG A 28 -13.85 23.69 21.01
CA ARG A 28 -14.55 24.98 20.90
C ARG A 28 -14.74 25.68 22.26
N ALA A 29 -14.98 24.90 23.32
CA ALA A 29 -15.16 25.39 24.67
C ALA A 29 -13.83 25.74 25.36
N THR A 30 -12.80 24.90 25.22
CA THR A 30 -11.55 24.97 26.02
C THR A 30 -10.35 25.55 25.27
N CYS A 31 -10.19 25.24 23.99
CA CYS A 31 -9.07 25.64 23.15
C CYS A 31 -9.53 25.84 21.68
N PRO A 32 -10.20 26.96 21.34
CA PRO A 32 -10.80 27.14 20.02
C PRO A 32 -9.80 27.34 18.88
N VAL A 33 -8.52 27.54 19.24
CA VAL A 33 -7.34 27.64 18.37
C VAL A 33 -6.35 26.58 18.85
N ALA A 34 -6.57 25.35 18.42
CA ALA A 34 -5.82 24.18 18.89
C ALA A 34 -4.72 23.80 17.90
N HIS A 35 -3.60 23.29 18.39
CA HIS A 35 -2.49 22.78 17.58
C HIS A 35 -2.31 21.27 17.78
N THR A 36 -1.85 20.59 16.73
CA THR A 36 -1.38 19.21 16.79
C THR A 36 -0.21 19.02 15.84
N SER A 37 0.77 18.21 16.25
CA SER A 37 1.93 17.79 15.46
C SER A 37 1.59 16.70 14.43
N GLN A 38 0.46 16.02 14.60
CA GLN A 38 -0.01 14.95 13.71
C GLN A 38 -0.33 15.49 12.30
N MET A 39 -0.27 14.61 11.29
CA MET A 39 -0.49 14.95 9.87
C MET A 39 0.38 16.10 9.33
N GLY A 40 1.61 16.23 9.85
CA GLY A 40 2.59 17.21 9.39
C GLY A 40 2.40 18.61 9.98
N SER A 41 1.96 18.69 11.25
CA SER A 41 1.74 19.90 12.05
C SER A 41 0.72 20.89 11.48
N PHE A 42 -0.37 21.13 12.20
CA PHE A 42 -1.34 22.15 11.82
C PHE A 42 -2.14 22.71 13.01
N TRP A 43 -2.71 23.88 12.80
CA TRP A 43 -3.65 24.54 13.71
C TRP A 43 -5.09 24.29 13.30
N MET A 44 -6.02 24.27 14.25
CA MET A 44 -7.44 24.03 14.00
C MET A 44 -8.28 25.14 14.63
N LEU A 45 -9.13 25.75 13.81
CA LEU A 45 -10.18 26.67 14.26
C LEU A 45 -11.48 25.89 14.42
N THR A 46 -12.19 26.09 15.54
CA THR A 46 -13.43 25.34 15.85
C THR A 46 -14.67 26.23 16.08
N ARG A 47 -14.48 27.54 16.28
CA ARG A 47 -15.57 28.52 16.43
C ARG A 47 -16.00 29.08 15.08
N TYR A 48 -17.31 29.25 14.90
CA TYR A 48 -17.90 29.67 13.64
C TYR A 48 -17.34 31.03 13.14
N GLU A 49 -17.30 32.04 14.01
CA GLU A 49 -16.90 33.40 13.60
C GLU A 49 -15.43 33.48 13.19
N ASP A 50 -14.54 32.74 13.85
CA ASP A 50 -13.12 32.69 13.47
C ASP A 50 -12.93 32.04 12.09
N ILE A 51 -13.62 30.91 11.87
CA ILE A 51 -13.59 30.17 10.60
C ILE A 51 -14.17 31.03 9.47
N LYS A 52 -15.31 31.69 9.70
CA LYS A 52 -15.96 32.57 8.73
C LYS A 52 -15.07 33.75 8.33
N ARG A 53 -14.40 34.38 9.30
CA ARG A 53 -13.45 35.48 9.05
C ARG A 53 -12.24 34.99 8.28
N ALA A 54 -11.60 33.91 8.72
CA ALA A 54 -10.42 33.34 8.06
C ALA A 54 -10.73 32.88 6.62
N ALA A 55 -11.88 32.27 6.39
CA ALA A 55 -12.31 31.85 5.05
C ALA A 55 -12.60 33.04 4.11
N ALA A 56 -12.96 34.21 4.65
CA ALA A 56 -13.25 35.42 3.88
C ALA A 56 -11.99 36.26 3.59
N ASP A 57 -11.01 36.26 4.50
CA ASP A 57 -9.76 37.02 4.38
C ASP A 57 -8.69 36.23 3.59
N THR A 58 -8.75 36.36 2.26
CA THR A 58 -7.83 35.69 1.35
C THR A 58 -6.45 36.35 1.24
N GLU A 59 -6.24 37.50 1.88
CA GLU A 59 -4.93 38.18 1.93
C GLU A 59 -4.09 37.65 3.09
N THR A 60 -4.71 37.50 4.26
CA THR A 60 -4.06 36.89 5.41
C THR A 60 -4.01 35.37 5.26
N PHE A 61 -5.12 34.73 4.89
CA PHE A 61 -5.25 33.27 4.87
C PHE A 61 -5.28 32.74 3.44
N ILE A 62 -4.09 32.44 2.91
CA ILE A 62 -3.90 31.98 1.54
C ILE A 62 -4.10 30.47 1.39
N SER A 63 -4.47 30.03 0.20
CA SER A 63 -4.69 28.63 -0.19
C SER A 63 -3.54 28.02 -0.98
N SER A 64 -2.68 28.85 -1.58
CA SER A 64 -1.64 28.38 -2.49
C SER A 64 -0.59 27.51 -1.82
N VAL A 65 -0.30 27.70 -0.54
CA VAL A 65 0.66 26.88 0.20
C VAL A 65 0.08 25.51 0.56
N LYS A 66 -1.07 25.48 1.25
CA LYS A 66 -1.77 24.25 1.62
C LYS A 66 -3.29 24.48 1.66
N ALA A 67 -4.04 23.69 0.89
CA ALA A 67 -5.50 23.81 0.80
C ALA A 67 -6.27 22.65 1.49
N VAL A 68 -5.61 21.52 1.77
CA VAL A 68 -6.18 20.34 2.45
C VAL A 68 -5.15 19.69 3.37
N ILE A 69 -5.62 18.96 4.39
CA ILE A 69 -4.79 18.20 5.33
C ILE A 69 -5.35 16.77 5.41
N PRO A 70 -4.53 15.71 5.17
CA PRO A 70 -3.16 15.79 4.63
C PRO A 70 -3.14 16.31 3.18
N SER A 71 -2.01 16.86 2.75
CA SER A 71 -1.80 17.30 1.36
C SER A 71 -1.72 16.11 0.39
N ASP A 72 -1.90 16.36 -0.91
CA ASP A 72 -1.52 15.40 -1.96
C ASP A 72 -0.02 15.05 -1.78
N PRO A 73 0.35 13.77 -1.58
CA PRO A 73 1.72 13.37 -1.25
C PRO A 73 2.72 13.70 -2.37
N ARG A 74 2.24 13.93 -3.59
CA ARG A 74 3.07 14.29 -4.75
C ARG A 74 3.37 15.79 -4.83
N GLY A 75 2.76 16.61 -3.96
CA GLY A 75 2.93 18.06 -3.97
C GLY A 75 2.23 18.79 -5.13
N VAL A 76 1.38 18.10 -5.91
CA VAL A 76 0.70 18.67 -7.08
C VAL A 76 -0.34 19.70 -6.66
N ARG A 77 -0.27 20.89 -7.25
CA ARG A 77 -1.20 22.01 -7.00
C ARG A 77 -2.14 22.19 -8.19
N ARG A 78 -3.43 22.40 -7.93
CA ARG A 78 -4.46 22.53 -8.98
C ARG A 78 -5.30 23.78 -8.76
N ALA A 79 -5.42 24.60 -9.80
CA ALA A 79 -6.31 25.75 -9.79
C ALA A 79 -7.79 25.31 -9.87
N PRO A 80 -8.74 26.09 -9.34
CA PRO A 80 -8.54 27.28 -8.51
C PRO A 80 -8.24 26.96 -7.03
N LEU A 81 -8.32 25.71 -6.58
CA LEU A 81 -8.26 25.39 -5.15
C LEU A 81 -6.92 25.75 -4.49
N ASN A 82 -5.81 25.65 -5.23
CA ASN A 82 -4.45 25.93 -4.77
C ASN A 82 -3.87 27.24 -5.33
N THR A 83 -4.71 28.21 -5.68
CA THR A 83 -4.26 29.53 -6.18
C THR A 83 -4.98 30.65 -5.46
N ASP A 84 -4.31 31.79 -5.28
CA ASP A 84 -4.88 32.96 -4.60
C ASP A 84 -5.17 34.09 -5.60
N PRO A 85 -6.08 35.03 -5.29
CA PRO A 85 -6.27 36.22 -6.11
C PRO A 85 -4.96 37.02 -6.28
N PRO A 86 -4.70 37.60 -7.46
CA PRO A 86 -5.56 37.64 -8.65
C PRO A 86 -5.53 36.35 -9.50
N ALA A 87 -4.52 35.48 -9.37
CA ALA A 87 -4.33 34.27 -10.19
C ALA A 87 -5.47 33.24 -10.08
N HIS A 88 -6.18 33.21 -8.96
CA HIS A 88 -7.41 32.43 -8.76
C HIS A 88 -8.56 32.85 -9.70
N THR A 89 -8.66 34.15 -9.97
CA THR A 89 -9.87 34.78 -10.52
C THR A 89 -10.28 34.24 -11.89
N PRO A 90 -9.37 34.06 -12.86
CA PRO A 90 -9.75 33.58 -14.20
C PRO A 90 -10.42 32.19 -14.15
N TYR A 91 -9.79 31.23 -13.45
CA TYR A 91 -10.37 29.89 -13.24
C TYR A 91 -11.74 29.93 -12.58
N ARG A 92 -11.92 30.82 -11.59
CA ARG A 92 -13.21 30.99 -10.91
C ARG A 92 -14.27 31.57 -11.84
N THR A 93 -13.93 32.60 -12.60
CA THR A 93 -14.82 33.23 -13.58
C THR A 93 -15.31 32.21 -14.61
N ALA A 94 -14.42 31.37 -15.12
CA ALA A 94 -14.77 30.32 -16.07
C ALA A 94 -15.78 29.32 -15.50
N LEU A 95 -15.58 28.86 -14.25
CA LEU A 95 -16.51 27.95 -13.59
C LEU A 95 -17.88 28.62 -13.36
N ASP A 96 -17.90 29.83 -12.80
CA ASP A 96 -19.13 30.57 -12.50
C ASP A 96 -19.97 30.83 -13.75
N ARG A 97 -19.33 31.10 -14.91
CA ARG A 97 -20.00 31.29 -16.20
C ARG A 97 -20.93 30.12 -16.55
N THR A 98 -20.47 28.90 -16.29
CA THR A 98 -21.18 27.66 -16.67
C THR A 98 -22.13 27.14 -15.58
N LEU A 99 -22.22 27.82 -14.44
CA LEU A 99 -23.07 27.46 -13.31
C LEU A 99 -24.22 28.46 -13.11
N LYS A 100 -24.47 29.32 -14.11
CA LYS A 100 -25.61 30.23 -14.15
C LYS A 100 -26.95 29.47 -14.11
N ALA A 101 -27.92 30.03 -13.38
CA ALA A 101 -29.24 29.43 -13.17
C ALA A 101 -29.95 29.04 -14.48
N ALA A 102 -29.82 29.84 -15.54
CA ALA A 102 -30.45 29.54 -16.84
C ALA A 102 -29.93 28.24 -17.47
N ARG A 103 -28.62 27.95 -17.36
CA ARG A 103 -28.04 26.70 -17.87
C ARG A 103 -28.45 25.53 -17.00
N LEU A 104 -28.35 25.69 -15.68
CA LEU A 104 -28.73 24.63 -14.74
C LEU A 104 -30.21 24.24 -14.85
N LYS A 105 -31.10 25.21 -15.12
CA LYS A 105 -32.52 24.93 -15.42
C LYS A 105 -32.72 24.06 -16.66
N ARG A 106 -31.84 24.16 -17.66
CA ARG A 106 -31.87 23.29 -18.85
C ARG A 106 -31.28 21.91 -18.59
N LEU A 107 -30.28 21.81 -17.72
CA LEU A 107 -29.67 20.53 -17.34
C LEU A 107 -30.57 19.72 -16.39
N ALA A 108 -31.35 20.36 -15.52
CA ALA A 108 -32.12 19.67 -14.49
C ALA A 108 -33.03 18.54 -15.01
N PRO A 109 -33.81 18.69 -16.11
CA PRO A 109 -34.62 17.58 -16.64
C PRO A 109 -33.78 16.40 -17.16
N ILE A 110 -32.60 16.68 -17.73
CA ILE A 110 -31.68 15.64 -18.22
C ILE A 110 -31.10 14.87 -17.03
N LEU A 111 -30.70 15.58 -15.98
CA LEU A 111 -30.21 14.98 -14.75
C LEU A 111 -31.29 14.16 -14.04
N GLU A 112 -32.55 14.58 -14.06
CA GLU A 112 -33.67 13.81 -13.51
C GLU A 112 -33.86 12.48 -14.28
N GLN A 113 -33.80 12.50 -15.62
CA GLN A 113 -33.84 11.27 -16.42
C GLN A 113 -32.67 10.33 -16.12
N HIS A 114 -31.45 10.87 -15.98
CA HIS A 114 -30.29 10.07 -15.61
C HIS A 114 -30.44 9.48 -14.20
N ALA A 115 -30.91 10.26 -13.22
CA ALA A 115 -31.14 9.80 -11.86
C ALA A 115 -32.16 8.65 -11.83
N GLU A 116 -33.30 8.81 -12.49
CA GLU A 116 -34.33 7.76 -12.58
C GLU A 116 -33.78 6.49 -13.22
N ARG A 117 -33.11 6.59 -14.36
CA ARG A 117 -32.53 5.43 -15.05
C ARG A 117 -31.50 4.69 -14.19
N VAL A 118 -30.59 5.42 -13.53
CA VAL A 118 -29.57 4.80 -12.67
C VAL A 118 -30.24 4.15 -11.46
N PHE A 119 -31.19 4.83 -10.82
CA PHE A 119 -31.85 4.30 -9.63
C PHE A 119 -32.74 3.09 -9.95
N ASP A 120 -33.47 3.11 -11.07
CA ASP A 120 -34.26 1.97 -11.55
C ASP A 120 -33.36 0.74 -11.79
N ALA A 121 -32.18 0.94 -12.39
CA ALA A 121 -31.21 -0.14 -12.57
C ALA A 121 -30.69 -0.69 -11.24
N VAL A 122 -30.46 0.18 -10.26
CA VAL A 122 -30.04 -0.21 -8.90
C VAL A 122 -31.13 -1.04 -8.22
N LEU A 123 -32.40 -0.61 -8.25
CA LEU A 123 -33.54 -1.34 -7.72
C LEU A 123 -33.71 -2.72 -8.39
N GLN A 124 -33.57 -2.79 -9.73
CA GLN A 124 -33.65 -4.05 -10.47
C GLN A 124 -32.51 -5.01 -10.15
N SER A 125 -31.31 -4.49 -9.88
CA SER A 125 -30.15 -5.31 -9.56
C SER A 125 -30.22 -5.95 -8.17
N GLY A 126 -30.98 -5.33 -7.24
CA GLY A 126 -31.56 -5.89 -6.01
C GLY A 126 -30.64 -6.57 -4.98
N ARG A 127 -29.35 -6.76 -5.28
CA ARG A 127 -28.45 -7.61 -4.49
C ARG A 127 -27.10 -6.94 -4.29
N VAL A 128 -26.72 -6.76 -3.03
CA VAL A 128 -25.31 -6.70 -2.64
C VAL A 128 -24.74 -8.11 -2.86
N ARG A 129 -23.58 -8.24 -3.51
CA ARG A 129 -22.88 -9.53 -3.61
C ARG A 129 -22.43 -9.94 -2.19
N GLY A 130 -23.06 -10.98 -1.62
CA GLY A 130 -22.59 -11.61 -0.38
C GLY A 130 -23.63 -11.94 0.70
N ASP A 131 -24.92 -11.61 0.51
CA ASP A 131 -25.89 -11.72 1.61
C ASP A 131 -26.74 -13.01 1.53
N ASP A 132 -26.63 -13.87 2.56
CA ASP A 132 -27.53 -15.00 2.86
C ASP A 132 -28.82 -14.53 3.59
N TYR A 133 -29.45 -13.45 3.12
CA TYR A 133 -30.74 -13.00 3.68
C TYR A 133 -31.90 -13.57 2.86
N PRO A 134 -32.84 -14.33 3.47
CA PRO A 134 -34.01 -14.79 2.76
C PRO A 134 -34.89 -13.59 2.40
N ASP A 135 -35.06 -13.39 1.10
CA ASP A 135 -36.04 -12.49 0.51
C ASP A 135 -37.45 -13.03 0.83
N HIS A 136 -37.97 -12.65 2.00
CA HIS A 136 -39.22 -13.23 2.53
C HIS A 136 -40.47 -12.70 1.81
N ASP A 137 -40.37 -11.60 1.04
CA ASP A 137 -41.52 -10.95 0.38
C ASP A 137 -41.35 -10.61 -1.10
N GLY A 138 -40.14 -10.69 -1.68
CA GLY A 138 -39.90 -10.43 -3.11
C GLY A 138 -40.06 -8.97 -3.54
N HIS A 139 -40.17 -8.05 -2.58
CA HIS A 139 -40.40 -6.62 -2.81
C HIS A 139 -39.33 -5.72 -2.19
N THR A 140 -38.36 -6.28 -1.46
CA THR A 140 -37.31 -5.54 -0.75
C THR A 140 -35.98 -5.60 -1.50
N SER A 141 -35.39 -4.44 -1.84
CA SER A 141 -34.07 -4.36 -2.49
C SER A 141 -32.97 -3.97 -1.48
N HIS A 142 -31.85 -4.71 -1.46
CA HIS A 142 -30.67 -4.37 -0.67
C HIS A 142 -29.65 -3.61 -1.53
N ILE A 143 -29.36 -2.36 -1.15
CA ILE A 143 -28.63 -1.40 -1.98
C ILE A 143 -27.56 -0.67 -1.14
N ASP A 144 -26.34 -0.57 -1.66
CA ASP A 144 -25.38 0.43 -1.19
C ASP A 144 -25.68 1.76 -1.91
N ILE A 145 -26.45 2.62 -1.25
CA ILE A 145 -26.90 3.88 -1.85
C ILE A 145 -25.74 4.81 -2.23
N SER A 146 -24.62 4.74 -1.51
CA SER A 146 -23.47 5.59 -1.77
C SER A 146 -22.71 5.11 -2.99
N ALA A 147 -22.38 3.82 -3.04
CA ALA A 147 -21.57 3.25 -4.13
C ALA A 147 -22.37 3.01 -5.41
N GLN A 148 -23.59 2.46 -5.30
CA GLN A 148 -24.35 2.02 -6.47
C GLN A 148 -25.10 3.18 -7.13
N PHE A 149 -25.74 4.05 -6.34
CA PHE A 149 -26.48 5.20 -6.87
C PHE A 149 -25.68 6.50 -6.78
N GLY A 150 -25.19 6.88 -5.59
CA GLY A 150 -24.54 8.16 -5.35
C GLY A 150 -23.34 8.41 -6.27
N ALA A 151 -22.39 7.47 -6.33
CA ALA A 151 -21.20 7.58 -7.17
C ALA A 151 -21.55 7.58 -8.66
N SER A 152 -22.44 6.70 -9.09
CA SER A 152 -22.91 6.62 -10.48
C SER A 152 -23.59 7.92 -10.91
N PHE A 153 -24.55 8.41 -10.14
CA PHE A 153 -25.30 9.62 -10.47
C PHE A 153 -24.41 10.87 -10.45
N ALA A 154 -23.45 10.96 -9.52
CA ALA A 154 -22.47 12.05 -9.53
C ALA A 154 -21.66 12.08 -10.85
N ALA A 155 -21.31 10.92 -11.42
CA ALA A 155 -20.61 10.87 -12.71
C ALA A 155 -21.48 11.38 -13.85
N TRP A 156 -22.78 11.02 -13.86
CA TRP A 156 -23.72 11.56 -14.84
C TRP A 156 -23.86 13.07 -14.73
N VAL A 157 -23.91 13.61 -13.50
CA VAL A 157 -23.93 15.05 -13.27
C VAL A 157 -22.68 15.73 -13.86
N GLU A 158 -21.50 15.16 -13.61
CA GLU A 158 -20.22 15.71 -14.10
C GLU A 158 -20.12 15.62 -15.62
N VAL A 159 -20.47 14.48 -16.22
CA VAL A 159 -20.44 14.25 -17.68
C VAL A 159 -21.41 15.18 -18.40
N SER A 160 -22.65 15.34 -17.91
CA SER A 160 -23.61 16.29 -18.49
C SER A 160 -23.14 17.73 -18.34
N TRP A 161 -22.53 18.09 -17.20
CA TRP A 161 -22.03 19.45 -16.98
C TRP A 161 -20.78 19.77 -17.82
N LEU A 162 -19.89 18.80 -18.07
CA LEU A 162 -18.72 18.97 -18.93
C LEU A 162 -19.01 18.78 -20.42
N ASN A 163 -20.24 18.39 -20.78
CA ASN A 163 -20.63 17.96 -22.13
C ASN A 163 -19.71 16.86 -22.69
N LEU A 164 -19.41 15.87 -21.86
CA LEU A 164 -18.68 14.66 -22.22
C LEU A 164 -19.64 13.63 -22.82
N GLU A 165 -19.08 12.65 -23.53
CA GLU A 165 -19.85 11.50 -24.02
C GLU A 165 -20.38 10.68 -22.83
N GLU A 166 -21.59 10.14 -22.98
CA GLU A 166 -22.31 9.45 -21.91
C GLU A 166 -21.59 8.16 -21.42
N ASP A 167 -20.83 7.51 -22.29
CA ASP A 167 -20.06 6.30 -22.00
C ASP A 167 -18.89 6.54 -21.02
N ILE A 168 -18.51 7.80 -20.80
CA ILE A 168 -17.50 8.19 -19.82
C ILE A 168 -18.05 8.09 -18.40
N ALA A 169 -19.37 8.21 -18.18
CA ALA A 169 -19.92 8.26 -16.82
C ALA A 169 -19.60 7.00 -15.97
N PRO A 170 -19.78 5.76 -16.46
CA PRO A 170 -19.36 4.56 -15.72
C PRO A 170 -17.86 4.49 -15.45
N VAL A 171 -17.03 4.92 -16.41
CA VAL A 171 -15.56 4.94 -16.27
C VAL A 171 -15.16 5.93 -15.19
N LEU A 172 -15.77 7.11 -15.19
CA LEU A 172 -15.51 8.16 -14.21
C LEU A 172 -15.95 7.74 -12.80
N ALA A 173 -17.14 7.15 -12.65
CA ALA A 173 -17.64 6.64 -11.37
C ALA A 173 -16.67 5.61 -10.77
N SER A 174 -16.26 4.61 -11.56
CA SER A 174 -15.33 3.57 -11.13
C SER A 174 -13.94 4.13 -10.78
N THR A 175 -13.39 4.99 -11.64
CA THR A 175 -12.06 5.58 -11.45
C THR A 175 -12.02 6.49 -10.22
N ALA A 176 -13.03 7.34 -10.03
CA ALA A 176 -13.10 8.23 -8.88
C ALA A 176 -13.30 7.47 -7.57
N ALA A 177 -14.15 6.44 -7.54
CA ALA A 177 -14.34 5.59 -6.36
C ALA A 177 -13.02 4.90 -5.94
N LYS A 178 -12.30 4.29 -6.90
CA LYS A 178 -10.99 3.69 -6.64
C LYS A 178 -9.98 4.71 -6.14
N TRP A 179 -9.94 5.89 -6.75
CA TRP A 179 -9.06 6.97 -6.32
C TRP A 179 -9.34 7.42 -4.88
N VAL A 180 -10.61 7.61 -4.51
CA VAL A 180 -11.00 8.01 -3.15
C VAL A 180 -10.61 6.95 -2.14
N ASN A 181 -10.87 5.68 -2.43
CA ASN A 181 -10.55 4.57 -1.53
C ASN A 181 -9.03 4.44 -1.36
N ALA A 182 -8.26 4.50 -2.44
CA ALA A 182 -6.80 4.50 -2.39
C ALA A 182 -6.23 5.68 -1.59
N TRP A 183 -6.80 6.88 -1.77
CA TRP A 183 -6.37 8.07 -1.03
C TRP A 183 -6.65 7.93 0.47
N ARG A 184 -7.82 7.40 0.86
CA ARG A 184 -8.18 7.12 2.27
C ARG A 184 -7.24 6.09 2.90
N GLN A 185 -6.88 5.06 2.15
CA GLN A 185 -5.95 4.00 2.58
C GLN A 185 -4.49 4.43 2.53
N GLN A 186 -4.19 5.67 2.14
CA GLN A 186 -2.83 6.17 1.91
C GLN A 186 -2.02 5.30 0.92
N ASN A 187 -2.70 4.60 0.00
CA ASN A 187 -2.06 3.81 -1.04
C ASN A 187 -1.58 4.74 -2.17
N ALA A 188 -0.31 5.16 -2.09
CA ALA A 188 0.27 6.12 -3.02
C ALA A 188 0.32 5.62 -4.47
N ALA A 189 0.56 4.31 -4.67
CA ALA A 189 0.66 3.70 -6.00
C ALA A 189 -0.71 3.73 -6.71
N GLU A 190 -1.75 3.21 -6.07
CA GLU A 190 -3.10 3.18 -6.64
C GLU A 190 -3.68 4.61 -6.79
N THR A 191 -3.41 5.49 -5.81
CA THR A 191 -3.78 6.92 -5.91
C THR A 191 -3.14 7.55 -7.15
N SER A 192 -1.88 7.22 -7.44
CA SER A 192 -1.16 7.75 -8.62
C SER A 192 -1.71 7.16 -9.92
N ALA A 193 -1.95 5.85 -9.96
CA ALA A 193 -2.51 5.16 -11.13
C ALA A 193 -3.89 5.71 -11.51
N GLN A 194 -4.82 5.79 -10.55
CA GLN A 194 -6.16 6.34 -10.84
C GLN A 194 -6.10 7.85 -11.12
N SER A 195 -5.17 8.58 -10.49
CA SER A 195 -4.95 9.98 -10.84
C SER A 195 -4.45 10.15 -12.27
N ALA A 196 -3.62 9.25 -12.80
CA ALA A 196 -3.14 9.31 -14.19
C ALA A 196 -4.31 9.17 -15.18
N ARG A 197 -5.23 8.22 -14.94
CA ARG A 197 -6.46 8.06 -15.75
C ARG A 197 -7.34 9.32 -15.74
N LEU A 198 -7.47 9.98 -14.60
CA LEU A 198 -8.20 11.25 -14.52
C LEU A 198 -7.51 12.37 -15.31
N TYR A 199 -6.18 12.36 -15.37
CA TYR A 199 -5.41 13.28 -16.22
C TYR A 199 -5.56 12.94 -17.71
N GLU A 200 -5.65 11.66 -18.08
CA GLU A 200 -5.92 11.25 -19.47
C GLU A 200 -7.27 11.79 -19.94
N LEU A 201 -8.33 11.63 -19.12
CA LEU A 201 -9.66 12.20 -19.41
C LEU A 201 -9.60 13.73 -19.53
N ALA A 202 -8.90 14.39 -18.61
CA ALA A 202 -8.75 15.85 -18.63
C ALA A 202 -7.99 16.35 -19.87
N ARG A 203 -6.92 15.65 -20.28
CA ARG A 203 -6.14 15.98 -21.47
C ARG A 203 -6.93 15.73 -22.75
N ALA A 204 -7.70 14.64 -22.81
CA ALA A 204 -8.58 14.37 -23.94
C ALA A 204 -9.65 15.47 -24.09
N LEU A 205 -10.30 15.86 -22.98
CA LEU A 205 -11.26 16.97 -22.97
C LEU A 205 -10.62 18.30 -23.39
N PHE A 206 -9.43 18.59 -22.85
CA PHE A 206 -8.68 19.80 -23.21
C PHE A 206 -8.35 19.83 -24.71
N ALA A 207 -7.79 18.74 -25.25
CA ALA A 207 -7.41 18.63 -26.65
C ALA A 207 -8.62 18.78 -27.59
N ASP A 208 -9.74 18.14 -27.24
CA ASP A 208 -10.98 18.25 -28.01
C ASP A 208 -11.50 19.69 -28.07
N ARG A 209 -11.62 20.37 -26.92
CA ARG A 209 -12.11 21.76 -26.89
C ARG A 209 -11.11 22.77 -27.44
N ARG A 210 -9.82 22.45 -27.46
CA ARG A 210 -8.82 23.28 -28.15
C ARG A 210 -8.95 23.17 -29.67
N ALA A 211 -9.23 21.98 -30.19
CA ALA A 211 -9.42 21.74 -31.62
C ALA A 211 -10.79 22.23 -32.12
N ALA A 212 -11.84 22.05 -31.32
CA ALA A 212 -13.21 22.45 -31.63
C ALA A 212 -13.87 23.13 -30.42
N PRO A 213 -13.58 24.43 -30.18
CA PRO A 213 -14.18 25.17 -29.07
C PRO A 213 -15.71 25.19 -29.15
N ARG A 214 -16.36 25.02 -28.00
CA ARG A 214 -17.82 25.14 -27.84
C ARG A 214 -18.17 26.49 -27.20
N ASP A 215 -19.46 26.81 -27.12
CA ASP A 215 -19.93 28.04 -26.48
C ASP A 215 -19.50 28.09 -24.99
N PRO A 216 -18.65 29.06 -24.57
CA PRO A 216 -18.18 29.25 -23.20
C PRO A 216 -19.28 29.42 -22.15
N GLU A 217 -20.48 29.85 -22.53
CA GLU A 217 -21.63 29.94 -21.62
C GLU A 217 -22.24 28.56 -21.31
N SER A 218 -21.92 27.56 -22.13
CA SER A 218 -22.50 26.21 -22.08
C SER A 218 -21.48 25.09 -21.90
N ASP A 219 -20.17 25.36 -22.00
CA ASP A 219 -19.09 24.36 -21.92
C ASP A 219 -17.96 24.81 -20.97
N PRO A 220 -17.75 24.12 -19.83
CA PRO A 220 -16.74 24.51 -18.85
C PRO A 220 -15.31 24.50 -19.38
N ALA A 221 -14.93 23.53 -20.22
CA ALA A 221 -13.58 23.48 -20.76
C ALA A 221 -13.30 24.61 -21.75
N SER A 222 -14.26 24.93 -22.63
CA SER A 222 -14.18 26.09 -23.54
C SER A 222 -14.21 27.42 -22.76
N SER A 223 -15.00 27.47 -21.68
CA SER A 223 -15.02 28.60 -20.74
C SER A 223 -13.66 28.85 -20.09
N LEU A 224 -12.96 27.79 -19.65
CA LEU A 224 -11.60 27.89 -19.10
C LEU A 224 -10.56 28.31 -20.16
N LEU A 225 -10.64 27.76 -21.37
CA LEU A 225 -9.72 28.06 -22.48
C LEU A 225 -9.76 29.52 -22.94
N GLN A 226 -10.90 30.20 -22.75
CA GLN A 226 -11.06 31.61 -23.11
C GLN A 226 -10.40 32.58 -22.10
N GLU A 227 -10.18 32.13 -20.87
CA GLU A 227 -9.67 33.00 -19.81
C GLU A 227 -8.19 33.36 -20.01
N VAL A 228 -7.83 34.56 -19.55
CA VAL A 228 -6.44 35.06 -19.54
C VAL A 228 -5.98 35.33 -18.11
N GLY A 229 -4.68 35.22 -17.90
CA GLY A 229 -4.02 35.55 -16.65
C GLY A 229 -4.08 37.05 -16.31
N PRO A 230 -3.69 37.43 -15.08
CA PRO A 230 -3.64 38.84 -14.66
C PRO A 230 -2.68 39.71 -15.50
N ASP A 231 -1.73 39.10 -16.20
CA ASP A 231 -0.78 39.71 -17.13
C ASP A 231 -1.33 39.83 -18.57
N GLY A 232 -2.56 39.38 -18.81
CA GLY A 232 -3.20 39.35 -20.12
C GLY A 232 -2.75 38.21 -21.03
N GLN A 233 -1.90 37.29 -20.55
CA GLN A 233 -1.45 36.12 -21.32
C GLN A 233 -2.42 34.94 -21.17
N PRO A 234 -2.43 33.99 -22.12
CA PRO A 234 -3.15 32.72 -21.94
C PRO A 234 -2.71 32.00 -20.65
N LEU A 235 -3.65 31.33 -19.99
CA LEU A 235 -3.34 30.50 -18.82
C LEU A 235 -2.45 29.31 -19.21
N ASP A 236 -1.58 28.89 -18.28
CA ASP A 236 -0.70 27.73 -18.47
C ASP A 236 -1.52 26.45 -18.73
N GLU A 237 -1.09 25.70 -19.75
CA GLU A 237 -1.79 24.52 -20.25
C GLU A 237 -1.89 23.41 -19.19
N GLU A 238 -0.82 23.11 -18.47
CA GLU A 238 -0.84 22.08 -17.43
C GLU A 238 -1.69 22.51 -16.23
N LEU A 239 -1.78 23.81 -15.93
CA LEU A 239 -2.73 24.32 -14.95
C LEU A 239 -4.20 24.22 -15.42
N LEU A 240 -4.47 24.42 -16.71
CA LEU A 240 -5.81 24.22 -17.30
C LEU A 240 -6.23 22.75 -17.24
N VAL A 241 -5.35 21.84 -17.67
CA VAL A 241 -5.55 20.39 -17.55
C VAL A 241 -5.73 20.00 -16.08
N GLY A 242 -4.92 20.55 -15.18
CA GLY A 242 -5.03 20.35 -13.74
C GLY A 242 -6.37 20.81 -13.17
N ALA A 243 -6.92 21.94 -13.65
CA ALA A 243 -8.22 22.45 -13.26
C ALA A 243 -9.37 21.57 -13.77
N LEU A 244 -9.30 21.09 -15.02
CA LEU A 244 -10.28 20.14 -15.57
C LEU A 244 -10.25 18.81 -14.81
N ARG A 245 -9.05 18.28 -14.52
CA ARG A 245 -8.87 17.09 -13.68
C ARG A 245 -9.46 17.31 -12.29
N GLN A 246 -9.33 18.51 -11.72
CA GLN A 246 -9.89 18.81 -10.41
C GLN A 246 -11.42 18.74 -10.41
N SER A 247 -12.08 19.24 -11.46
CA SER A 247 -13.54 19.13 -11.61
C SER A 247 -14.00 17.67 -11.69
N LEU A 248 -13.34 16.87 -12.54
CA LEU A 248 -13.61 15.44 -12.72
C LEU A 248 -13.52 14.61 -11.42
N VAL A 249 -12.85 15.10 -10.38
CA VAL A 249 -12.73 14.39 -9.09
C VAL A 249 -13.60 15.01 -8.00
N VAL A 250 -13.56 16.33 -7.83
CA VAL A 250 -14.21 16.97 -6.67
C VAL A 250 -15.72 16.83 -6.72
N GLY A 251 -16.31 16.83 -7.92
CA GLY A 251 -17.74 16.54 -8.12
C GLY A 251 -18.15 15.11 -7.74
N MET A 252 -17.18 14.19 -7.66
CA MET A 252 -17.42 12.76 -7.46
C MET A 252 -17.34 12.30 -6.00
N VAL A 253 -16.63 13.04 -5.14
CA VAL A 253 -16.36 12.57 -3.76
C VAL A 253 -17.48 12.94 -2.78
N ALA A 254 -17.92 14.19 -2.80
CA ALA A 254 -18.83 14.73 -1.79
C ALA A 254 -20.29 14.23 -1.93
N PRO A 255 -20.90 14.19 -3.13
CA PRO A 255 -22.31 13.82 -3.26
C PRO A 255 -22.64 12.40 -2.77
N PRO A 256 -21.85 11.34 -3.07
CA PRO A 256 -22.16 9.99 -2.60
C PRO A 256 -22.19 9.88 -1.08
N ILE A 257 -21.23 10.52 -0.40
CA ILE A 257 -21.14 10.54 1.07
C ILE A 257 -22.37 11.21 1.66
N LEU A 258 -22.69 12.41 1.17
CA LEU A 258 -23.83 13.18 1.68
C LEU A 258 -25.16 12.47 1.41
N LEU A 259 -25.31 11.79 0.27
CA LEU A 259 -26.51 11.03 -0.04
C LEU A 259 -26.69 9.83 0.91
N GLY A 260 -25.60 9.13 1.24
CA GLY A 260 -25.59 8.10 2.27
C GLY A 260 -26.04 8.62 3.63
N ASP A 261 -25.49 9.76 4.07
CA ASP A 261 -25.86 10.40 5.33
C ASP A 261 -27.34 10.84 5.37
N ILE A 262 -27.85 11.40 4.26
CA ILE A 262 -29.28 11.75 4.11
C ILE A 262 -30.16 10.52 4.27
N CYS A 263 -29.83 9.42 3.60
CA CYS A 263 -30.63 8.19 3.69
C CYS A 263 -30.55 7.56 5.09
N ALA A 264 -29.37 7.57 5.71
CA ALA A 264 -29.20 7.11 7.09
C ALA A 264 -29.98 7.97 8.10
N HIS A 265 -30.08 9.28 7.87
CA HIS A 265 -30.92 10.17 8.67
C HIS A 265 -32.41 9.86 8.50
N LEU A 266 -32.89 9.82 7.25
CA LEU A 266 -34.30 9.58 6.94
C LEU A 266 -34.77 8.18 7.31
N SER A 267 -33.86 7.21 7.41
CA SER A 267 -34.16 5.89 7.98
C SER A 267 -34.54 5.96 9.47
N ARG A 268 -33.99 6.92 10.22
CA ARG A 268 -34.25 7.11 11.65
C ARG A 268 -35.40 8.07 11.91
N ASP A 269 -35.64 9.00 10.99
CA ASP A 269 -36.74 9.96 11.01
C ASP A 269 -37.76 9.64 9.90
N ARG A 270 -38.55 8.57 10.14
CA ARG A 270 -39.56 8.10 9.19
C ARG A 270 -40.69 9.13 8.96
N ASP A 271 -40.97 9.98 9.95
CA ASP A 271 -41.95 11.06 9.82
C ASP A 271 -41.47 12.13 8.84
N LEU A 272 -40.20 12.55 8.94
CA LEU A 272 -39.59 13.44 7.96
C LEU A 272 -39.54 12.79 6.57
N GLN A 273 -39.20 11.51 6.48
CA GLN A 273 -39.20 10.78 5.21
C GLN A 273 -40.59 10.81 4.55
N ALA A 274 -41.65 10.50 5.30
CA ALA A 274 -43.02 10.54 4.82
C ALA A 274 -43.46 11.97 4.42
N LYS A 275 -43.07 12.97 5.22
CA LYS A 275 -43.36 14.38 4.96
C LYS A 275 -42.72 14.88 3.66
N LEU A 276 -41.44 14.57 3.43
CA LEU A 276 -40.73 14.95 2.20
C LEU A 276 -41.27 14.21 0.96
N ARG A 277 -41.76 12.96 1.13
CA ARG A 277 -42.42 12.20 0.07
C ARG A 277 -43.78 12.79 -0.30
N ALA A 278 -44.56 13.22 0.70
CA ALA A 278 -45.87 13.83 0.49
C ALA A 278 -45.78 15.24 -0.10
N ASP A 279 -44.73 16.00 0.23
CA ASP A 279 -44.52 17.37 -0.27
C ASP A 279 -43.06 17.61 -0.66
N GLU A 280 -42.77 17.39 -1.94
CA GLU A 280 -41.43 17.60 -2.51
C GLU A 280 -41.00 19.07 -2.52
N THR A 281 -41.91 20.03 -2.28
CA THR A 281 -41.54 21.45 -2.19
C THR A 281 -40.69 21.76 -0.95
N LEU A 282 -40.64 20.84 0.01
CA LEU A 282 -39.82 20.90 1.21
C LEU A 282 -38.38 20.42 0.99
N ILE A 283 -38.11 19.67 -0.08
CA ILE A 283 -36.79 19.08 -0.36
C ILE A 283 -35.68 20.15 -0.43
N PRO A 284 -35.84 21.30 -1.12
CA PRO A 284 -34.79 22.33 -1.15
C PRO A 284 -34.36 22.81 0.23
N ALA A 285 -35.30 23.03 1.15
CA ALA A 285 -34.99 23.44 2.52
C ALA A 285 -34.34 22.31 3.33
N ALA A 286 -34.78 21.07 3.13
CA ALA A 286 -34.20 19.91 3.78
C ALA A 286 -32.73 19.69 3.35
N ILE A 287 -32.42 19.83 2.05
CA ILE A 287 -31.05 19.69 1.53
C ILE A 287 -30.10 20.69 2.20
N GLU A 288 -30.51 21.93 2.46
CA GLU A 288 -29.63 22.90 3.14
C GLU A 288 -29.31 22.47 4.58
N GLU A 289 -30.31 21.98 5.32
CA GLU A 289 -30.12 21.48 6.70
C GLU A 289 -29.29 20.19 6.73
N PHE A 290 -29.48 19.29 5.75
CA PHE A 290 -28.62 18.13 5.58
C PHE A 290 -27.17 18.52 5.28
N VAL A 291 -26.92 19.49 4.42
CA VAL A 291 -25.55 19.98 4.14
C VAL A 291 -24.93 20.64 5.38
N ARG A 292 -25.73 21.33 6.20
CA ARG A 292 -25.24 21.87 7.49
C ARG A 292 -24.80 20.74 8.41
N LEU A 293 -25.65 19.73 8.60
CA LEU A 293 -25.40 18.62 9.51
C LEU A 293 -24.31 17.65 9.01
N TYR A 294 -24.32 17.28 7.74
CA TYR A 294 -23.52 16.19 7.20
C TYR A 294 -22.50 16.69 6.18
N VAL A 295 -21.87 17.84 6.46
CA VAL A 295 -20.86 18.40 5.56
C VAL A 295 -19.80 17.34 5.22
N PRO A 296 -19.63 16.96 3.93
CA PRO A 296 -18.85 15.78 3.56
C PRO A 296 -17.34 15.99 3.76
N TYR A 297 -16.89 17.25 3.80
CA TYR A 297 -15.53 17.63 4.17
C TYR A 297 -15.53 18.26 5.57
N ARG A 298 -14.77 17.67 6.51
CA ARG A 298 -14.66 18.20 7.88
C ARG A 298 -14.16 19.64 7.92
N GLY A 299 -13.26 20.00 6.99
CA GLY A 299 -12.72 21.34 6.82
C GLY A 299 -11.76 21.42 5.63
N PHE A 300 -11.34 22.64 5.30
CA PHE A 300 -10.27 22.91 4.34
C PHE A 300 -9.14 23.69 5.02
N CYS A 301 -7.96 23.68 4.43
CA CYS A 301 -6.79 24.33 4.98
C CYS A 301 -6.56 25.72 4.37
N ARG A 302 -5.98 26.62 5.17
CA ARG A 302 -5.31 27.85 4.74
C ARG A 302 -3.92 27.95 5.36
N THR A 303 -3.16 28.93 4.92
CA THR A 303 -1.86 29.26 5.47
C THR A 303 -1.80 30.76 5.71
N PRO A 304 -1.47 31.22 6.93
CA PRO A 304 -1.39 32.64 7.22
C PRO A 304 -0.11 33.23 6.62
N THR A 305 -0.20 34.39 5.98
CA THR A 305 0.95 35.10 5.37
C THR A 305 1.80 35.88 6.40
N ARG A 306 1.26 36.07 7.60
CA ARG A 306 1.86 36.78 8.74
C ARG A 306 1.40 36.12 10.06
N PRO A 307 2.08 36.35 11.20
CA PRO A 307 1.58 35.89 12.49
C PRO A 307 0.17 36.41 12.77
N VAL A 308 -0.69 35.55 13.32
CA VAL A 308 -2.09 35.87 13.65
C VAL A 308 -2.35 35.58 15.13
N GLU A 309 -2.82 36.58 15.86
CA GLU A 309 -3.26 36.44 17.25
C GLU A 309 -4.76 36.14 17.32
N LEU A 310 -5.14 35.00 17.88
CA LEU A 310 -6.54 34.63 18.10
C LEU A 310 -6.68 33.94 19.46
N HIS A 311 -7.63 34.39 20.28
CA HIS A 311 -7.92 33.81 21.60
C HIS A 311 -6.67 33.64 22.51
N GLY A 312 -5.73 34.59 22.45
CA GLY A 312 -4.49 34.56 23.25
C GLY A 312 -3.43 33.58 22.74
N ARG A 313 -3.60 33.03 21.53
CA ARG A 313 -2.64 32.16 20.84
C ARG A 313 -2.11 32.84 19.58
N THR A 314 -0.80 32.77 19.39
CA THR A 314 -0.12 33.20 18.16
C THR A 314 -0.01 32.03 17.19
N ILE A 315 -0.65 32.14 16.03
CA ILE A 315 -0.41 31.22 14.91
C ILE A 315 0.73 31.80 14.06
N PRO A 316 1.87 31.09 13.91
CA PRO A 316 2.99 31.58 13.10
C PRO A 316 2.64 31.67 11.61
N ALA A 317 3.27 32.63 10.90
CA ALA A 317 3.21 32.69 9.45
C ALA A 317 3.68 31.36 8.82
N GLY A 318 3.02 30.93 7.74
CA GLY A 318 3.37 29.69 7.03
C GLY A 318 2.85 28.40 7.67
N GLN A 319 2.29 28.42 8.88
CA GLN A 319 1.75 27.22 9.53
C GLN A 319 0.33 26.90 9.01
N PRO A 320 0.05 25.66 8.57
CA PRO A 320 -1.28 25.26 8.12
C PRO A 320 -2.37 25.47 9.17
N ILE A 321 -3.54 25.95 8.76
CA ILE A 321 -4.71 26.15 9.61
C ILE A 321 -5.93 25.46 8.97
N SER A 322 -6.53 24.51 9.66
CA SER A 322 -7.81 23.90 9.29
C SER A 322 -8.98 24.80 9.67
N MET A 323 -9.79 25.13 8.67
CA MET A 323 -11.11 25.74 8.80
C MET A 323 -12.15 24.62 8.97
N THR A 324 -12.41 24.22 10.21
CA THR A 324 -13.24 23.05 10.52
C THR A 324 -14.73 23.35 10.38
N TYR A 325 -15.23 23.37 9.14
CA TYR A 325 -16.64 23.64 8.82
C TYR A 325 -17.62 22.72 9.54
N ALA A 326 -17.25 21.45 9.76
CA ALA A 326 -18.07 20.50 10.53
C ALA A 326 -18.28 20.96 11.98
N ALA A 327 -17.28 21.59 12.58
CA ALA A 327 -17.38 22.21 13.90
C ALA A 327 -18.22 23.49 13.83
N ALA A 328 -17.96 24.38 12.86
CA ALA A 328 -18.67 25.65 12.71
C ALA A 328 -20.18 25.48 12.53
N ASN A 329 -20.59 24.50 11.72
CA ASN A 329 -21.99 24.21 11.44
C ASN A 329 -22.76 23.68 12.65
N ARG A 330 -22.05 23.35 13.75
CA ARG A 330 -22.60 22.90 15.03
C ARG A 330 -22.29 23.85 16.18
N ASP A 331 -21.91 25.08 15.88
CA ASP A 331 -21.64 26.08 16.92
C ASP A 331 -22.98 26.56 17.53
N PRO A 332 -23.23 26.29 18.83
CA PRO A 332 -24.48 26.69 19.50
C PRO A 332 -24.64 28.20 19.61
N THR A 333 -23.57 28.98 19.44
CA THR A 333 -23.65 30.45 19.43
C THR A 333 -24.28 30.99 18.15
N VAL A 334 -24.42 30.15 17.12
CA VAL A 334 -25.02 30.50 15.84
C VAL A 334 -26.27 29.68 15.58
N PHE A 335 -26.21 28.37 15.76
CA PHE A 335 -27.34 27.47 15.49
C PHE A 335 -27.92 26.95 16.80
N GLU A 336 -29.15 27.33 17.12
CA GLU A 336 -29.91 26.72 18.22
C GLU A 336 -30.13 25.22 17.96
N ASP A 337 -30.05 24.39 19.00
CA ASP A 337 -30.07 22.92 18.89
C ASP A 337 -29.20 22.42 17.71
N PRO A 338 -27.88 22.71 17.75
CA PRO A 338 -27.02 22.60 16.57
C PRO A 338 -26.87 21.17 16.05
N ASN A 339 -27.13 20.17 16.88
CA ASN A 339 -27.02 18.76 16.51
C ASN A 339 -28.32 18.16 15.95
N THR A 340 -29.42 18.90 16.04
CA THR A 340 -30.75 18.44 15.62
C THR A 340 -31.06 18.91 14.21
N PHE A 341 -31.75 18.08 13.43
CA PHE A 341 -32.30 18.48 12.14
C PHE A 341 -33.54 19.33 12.35
N ILE A 342 -33.53 20.55 11.82
CA ILE A 342 -34.67 21.46 11.86
C ILE A 342 -35.00 21.89 10.44
N LEU A 343 -36.13 21.39 9.92
CA LEU A 343 -36.66 21.82 8.63
C LEU A 343 -37.03 23.31 8.69
N ASN A 344 -36.67 24.07 7.66
CA ASN A 344 -36.91 25.52 7.57
C ASN A 344 -36.26 26.33 8.70
N ARG A 345 -35.11 25.89 9.22
CA ARG A 345 -34.29 26.66 10.16
C ARG A 345 -34.07 28.09 9.67
N GLU A 346 -34.46 29.08 10.47
CA GLU A 346 -34.51 30.50 10.07
C GLU A 346 -33.15 31.02 9.56
N ASN A 347 -32.08 30.67 10.25
CA ASN A 347 -30.73 31.14 9.94
C ASN A 347 -29.92 30.16 9.08
N ILE A 348 -30.59 29.26 8.34
CA ILE A 348 -29.93 28.19 7.57
C ILE A 348 -28.87 28.72 6.59
N SER A 349 -29.10 29.89 5.98
CA SER A 349 -28.16 30.51 5.02
C SER A 349 -26.77 30.83 5.60
N SER A 350 -26.64 30.80 6.93
CA SER A 350 -25.38 31.02 7.63
C SER A 350 -24.46 29.80 7.61
N HIS A 351 -24.93 28.61 7.26
CA HIS A 351 -24.10 27.41 7.26
C HIS A 351 -22.86 27.55 6.35
N LEU A 352 -21.75 26.94 6.76
CA LEU A 352 -20.46 26.96 6.06
C LEU A 352 -20.20 25.65 5.30
N GLY A 353 -21.23 24.84 5.02
CA GLY A 353 -21.07 23.55 4.33
C GLY A 353 -20.46 23.65 2.92
N PHE A 354 -20.60 24.81 2.28
CA PHE A 354 -19.96 25.14 1.00
C PHE A 354 -18.75 26.07 1.15
N GLY A 355 -18.28 26.31 2.37
CA GLY A 355 -17.26 27.31 2.69
C GLY A 355 -17.75 28.76 2.54
N ARG A 356 -16.81 29.71 2.62
CA ARG A 356 -17.03 31.17 2.54
C ARG A 356 -15.92 31.83 1.73
N GLY A 357 -16.14 33.06 1.28
CA GLY A 357 -15.13 33.86 0.58
C GLY A 357 -14.92 33.44 -0.88
N ARG A 358 -13.77 33.80 -1.45
CA ARG A 358 -13.44 33.58 -2.87
C ARG A 358 -13.37 32.10 -3.26
N HIS A 359 -13.08 31.23 -2.29
CA HIS A 359 -13.02 29.77 -2.47
C HIS A 359 -14.30 29.06 -2.02
N ARG A 360 -15.42 29.78 -1.78
CA ARG A 360 -16.72 29.14 -1.61
C ARG A 360 -16.98 28.20 -2.78
N CYS A 361 -17.48 27.00 -2.53
CA CYS A 361 -17.66 25.94 -3.53
C CYS A 361 -18.25 26.50 -4.84
N ALA A 362 -17.54 26.30 -5.96
CA ALA A 362 -18.00 26.72 -7.28
C ALA A 362 -19.28 25.98 -7.66
N GLY A 363 -19.24 24.65 -7.59
CA GLY A 363 -20.35 23.77 -7.94
C GLY A 363 -21.57 23.81 -7.02
N MET A 364 -21.64 24.70 -6.01
CA MET A 364 -22.75 24.76 -5.06
C MET A 364 -24.15 24.78 -5.73
N PRO A 365 -24.41 25.58 -6.77
CA PRO A 365 -25.72 25.57 -7.44
C PRO A 365 -26.05 24.24 -8.11
N LEU A 366 -25.05 23.59 -8.72
CA LEU A 366 -25.21 22.28 -9.38
C LEU A 366 -25.41 21.16 -8.35
N ALA A 367 -24.60 21.15 -7.29
CA ALA A 367 -24.70 20.17 -6.20
C ALA A 367 -26.09 20.20 -5.54
N ARG A 368 -26.64 21.39 -5.29
CA ARG A 368 -28.02 21.54 -4.76
C ARG A 368 -29.05 20.88 -5.66
N ILE A 369 -29.01 21.16 -6.97
CA ILE A 369 -29.96 20.58 -7.92
C ILE A 369 -29.79 19.06 -7.98
N ALA A 370 -28.55 18.56 -8.07
CA ALA A 370 -28.27 17.13 -8.09
C ALA A 370 -28.79 16.42 -6.84
N LEU A 371 -28.51 16.93 -5.63
CA LEU A 371 -28.98 16.33 -4.38
C LEU A 371 -30.51 16.37 -4.26
N GLN A 372 -31.16 17.46 -4.69
CA GLN A 372 -32.62 17.56 -4.72
C GLN A 372 -33.23 16.51 -5.66
N ILE A 373 -32.67 16.35 -6.86
CA ILE A 373 -33.11 15.34 -7.83
C ILE A 373 -32.89 13.93 -7.27
N ALA A 374 -31.71 13.63 -6.73
CA ALA A 374 -31.39 12.32 -6.16
C ALA A 374 -32.37 11.93 -5.05
N LEU A 375 -32.61 12.83 -4.09
CA LEU A 375 -33.54 12.57 -2.98
C LEU A 375 -34.98 12.42 -3.47
N ARG A 376 -35.43 13.25 -4.42
CA ARG A 376 -36.76 13.13 -5.04
C ARG A 376 -36.95 11.77 -5.71
N VAL A 377 -35.97 11.33 -6.51
CA VAL A 377 -36.04 10.04 -7.20
C VAL A 377 -36.10 8.89 -6.19
N ILE A 378 -35.27 8.91 -5.15
CA ILE A 378 -35.31 7.91 -4.07
C ILE A 378 -36.71 7.88 -3.44
N LEU A 379 -37.27 9.03 -3.05
CA LEU A 379 -38.57 9.10 -2.38
C LEU A 379 -39.74 8.65 -3.27
N ARG A 380 -39.70 8.96 -4.58
CA ARG A 380 -40.73 8.55 -5.55
C ARG A 380 -40.70 7.06 -5.88
N ARG A 381 -39.49 6.49 -5.94
CA ARG A 381 -39.25 5.10 -6.39
C ARG A 381 -39.24 4.10 -5.24
N THR A 382 -39.41 4.56 -4.00
CA THR A 382 -39.50 3.72 -2.80
C THR A 382 -40.77 4.02 -2.01
N THR A 383 -41.34 3.00 -1.36
CA THR A 383 -42.44 3.19 -0.40
C THR A 383 -41.91 3.71 0.94
N ASP A 384 -40.85 3.08 1.41
CA ASP A 384 -40.01 3.46 2.54
C ASP A 384 -38.62 2.87 2.35
N PHE A 385 -37.68 3.25 3.21
CA PHE A 385 -36.35 2.66 3.26
C PHE A 385 -35.77 2.80 4.66
N GLU A 386 -34.94 1.84 5.04
CA GLU A 386 -34.18 1.86 6.29
C GLU A 386 -32.75 1.34 6.11
N VAL A 387 -31.86 1.70 7.04
CA VAL A 387 -30.51 1.15 7.09
C VAL A 387 -30.60 -0.31 7.49
N ASN A 388 -30.05 -1.19 6.64
CA ASN A 388 -29.93 -2.61 6.95
C ASN A 388 -28.69 -2.86 7.83
N GLY A 389 -28.90 -3.12 9.12
CA GLY A 389 -27.83 -3.42 10.09
C GLY A 389 -27.10 -2.18 10.65
N PRO A 390 -25.98 -2.38 11.38
CA PRO A 390 -25.20 -1.27 11.92
C PRO A 390 -24.53 -0.48 10.78
N LEU A 391 -24.46 0.85 10.91
CA LEU A 391 -23.70 1.68 9.98
C LEU A 391 -22.23 1.28 10.00
N GLN A 392 -21.73 0.86 8.83
CA GLN A 392 -20.31 0.62 8.60
C GLN A 392 -19.65 1.95 8.20
N TYR A 393 -18.99 2.60 9.16
CA TYR A 393 -18.05 3.68 8.86
C TYR A 393 -16.79 3.09 8.23
N ALA A 394 -16.00 3.88 7.49
CA ALA A 394 -14.79 3.39 6.81
C ALA A 394 -13.83 2.69 7.79
N ASP A 395 -13.97 1.38 7.85
CA ASP A 395 -13.33 0.38 8.68
C ASP A 395 -13.47 -0.91 7.87
N ALA A 396 -12.50 -1.80 7.96
CA ALA A 396 -12.56 -3.03 7.18
C ALA A 396 -13.84 -3.82 7.54
N ARG A 397 -14.53 -4.40 6.56
CA ARG A 397 -15.66 -5.32 6.81
C ARG A 397 -15.15 -6.58 7.48
N ASN A 398 -14.01 -7.06 7.02
CA ASN A 398 -13.24 -8.17 7.54
C ASN A 398 -11.75 -7.93 7.28
N VAL A 399 -10.88 -8.61 8.03
CA VAL A 399 -9.44 -8.63 7.76
C VAL A 399 -9.00 -10.09 7.77
N LEU A 400 -8.36 -10.52 6.69
CA LEU A 400 -7.65 -11.81 6.66
C LEU A 400 -6.18 -11.57 7.01
N MET A 401 -5.62 -12.50 7.77
CA MET A 401 -4.18 -12.62 7.94
C MET A 401 -3.66 -13.66 6.92
N GLY A 402 -2.81 -13.19 6.02
CA GLY A 402 -2.14 -13.99 4.99
C GLY A 402 -0.63 -14.10 5.24
N GLY A 403 0.15 -14.29 4.18
CA GLY A 403 1.59 -14.59 4.23
C GLY A 403 1.87 -16.08 4.43
N ASP A 404 3.12 -16.50 4.60
CA ASP A 404 3.53 -17.91 4.52
C ASP A 404 3.25 -18.73 5.80
N ILE A 405 2.20 -18.38 6.52
CA ILE A 405 1.76 -19.00 7.79
C ILE A 405 0.79 -20.17 7.58
N TYR A 406 0.73 -20.72 6.36
CA TYR A 406 -0.20 -21.77 5.96
C TYR A 406 0.53 -22.95 5.28
N SER A 407 -0.17 -24.06 5.11
CA SER A 407 0.31 -25.28 4.43
C SER A 407 1.37 -26.08 5.19
N PHE A 408 0.98 -26.59 6.36
CA PHE A 408 1.77 -27.60 7.06
C PHE A 408 1.57 -28.99 6.45
N THR A 409 2.54 -29.88 6.65
CA THR A 409 2.43 -31.28 6.20
C THR A 409 3.28 -32.17 7.10
N ASP A 410 3.27 -33.47 6.87
CA ASP A 410 4.21 -34.42 7.46
C ASP A 410 4.97 -35.20 6.36
N GLN A 411 5.93 -36.02 6.78
CA GLN A 411 6.77 -36.82 5.88
C GLN A 411 6.02 -37.92 5.11
N TRP A 412 4.78 -38.23 5.49
CA TRP A 412 3.97 -39.29 4.88
C TRP A 412 2.99 -38.73 3.85
N HIS A 413 2.65 -37.44 3.94
CA HIS A 413 1.66 -36.78 3.10
C HIS A 413 2.23 -35.64 2.26
N THR A 414 3.52 -35.71 1.92
CA THR A 414 4.17 -34.70 1.08
C THR A 414 5.07 -35.33 0.02
N THR A 415 5.17 -34.67 -1.12
CA THR A 415 6.07 -34.98 -2.23
C THR A 415 6.69 -33.68 -2.73
N PRO A 416 7.69 -33.71 -3.63
CA PRO A 416 8.19 -32.48 -4.24
C PRO A 416 7.14 -31.66 -5.01
N GLN A 417 6.01 -32.25 -5.42
CA GLN A 417 4.96 -31.57 -6.19
C GLN A 417 3.67 -31.32 -5.39
N TYR A 418 3.57 -31.83 -4.17
CA TYR A 418 2.34 -31.79 -3.39
C TYR A 418 2.62 -31.72 -1.89
N SER A 419 1.83 -30.93 -1.17
CA SER A 419 1.76 -30.94 0.28
C SER A 419 0.32 -31.11 0.74
N ALA A 420 0.11 -31.74 1.89
CA ALA A 420 -1.24 -32.02 2.41
C ALA A 420 -2.01 -30.77 2.83
N GLY A 421 -1.32 -29.66 3.11
CA GLY A 421 -1.95 -28.39 3.46
C GLY A 421 -2.67 -28.40 4.79
N PHE A 422 -2.15 -29.13 5.79
CA PHE A 422 -2.72 -29.17 7.13
C PHE A 422 -2.87 -27.77 7.72
N ASP A 423 -4.02 -27.54 8.34
CA ASP A 423 -4.31 -26.31 9.06
C ASP A 423 -3.41 -26.22 10.30
N LEU A 424 -2.93 -25.01 10.60
CA LEU A 424 -2.10 -24.74 11.76
C LEU A 424 -2.82 -25.05 13.08
N HIS A 425 -4.15 -24.88 13.14
CA HIS A 425 -4.95 -25.22 14.32
C HIS A 425 -4.91 -26.71 14.67
N ASP A 426 -4.65 -27.56 13.68
CA ASP A 426 -4.56 -29.01 13.81
C ASP A 426 -3.10 -29.51 13.90
N TYR A 427 -2.15 -28.62 14.19
CA TYR A 427 -0.72 -28.94 14.26
C TYR A 427 -0.43 -30.15 15.16
N LYS A 428 0.41 -31.06 14.64
CA LYS A 428 0.95 -32.20 15.39
C LYS A 428 2.48 -32.18 15.39
N PRO A 429 3.15 -32.64 16.47
CA PRO A 429 4.59 -32.83 16.47
C PRO A 429 5.06 -33.63 15.25
N GLY A 430 6.10 -33.14 14.57
CA GLY A 430 6.58 -33.69 13.31
C GLY A 430 5.95 -33.08 12.05
N ASN A 431 4.92 -32.22 12.19
CA ASN A 431 4.47 -31.40 11.09
C ASN A 431 5.48 -30.27 10.81
N PHE A 432 5.72 -29.98 9.54
CA PHE A 432 6.63 -28.94 9.09
C PHE A 432 6.00 -28.08 8.00
N LEU A 433 6.49 -26.85 7.89
CA LEU A 433 6.02 -25.89 6.89
C LEU A 433 6.56 -26.30 5.51
N ALA A 434 5.65 -26.57 4.57
CA ALA A 434 5.97 -26.97 3.21
C ALA A 434 4.93 -26.38 2.24
N PRO A 435 5.10 -25.12 1.82
CA PRO A 435 4.21 -24.48 0.84
C PRO A 435 4.55 -24.99 -0.57
N ILE A 436 4.28 -26.26 -0.83
CA ILE A 436 4.48 -26.92 -2.13
C ILE A 436 3.15 -26.80 -2.89
N ALA A 437 3.11 -25.95 -3.90
CA ALA A 437 1.88 -25.54 -4.58
C ALA A 437 1.20 -26.65 -5.38
N PRO A 438 -0.14 -26.71 -5.29
CA PRO A 438 -0.96 -26.55 -6.51
C PRO A 438 -1.66 -25.18 -6.60
N ASP A 439 -1.66 -24.38 -5.51
CA ASP A 439 -2.70 -23.36 -5.28
C ASP A 439 -2.17 -21.95 -4.92
N PHE A 440 -1.12 -21.44 -5.58
CA PHE A 440 -0.76 -20.00 -5.50
C PHE A 440 -1.12 -19.19 -6.75
N GLY A 441 -1.86 -19.80 -7.68
CA GLY A 441 -2.35 -19.13 -8.89
C GLY A 441 -3.72 -18.45 -8.70
N PRO A 442 -4.14 -17.62 -9.67
CA PRO A 442 -5.51 -17.09 -9.74
C PRO A 442 -6.53 -18.23 -9.72
N GLY A 443 -7.45 -18.22 -8.75
CA GLY A 443 -8.47 -19.28 -8.57
C GLY A 443 -8.24 -20.23 -7.38
N SER A 444 -7.10 -20.10 -6.68
CA SER A 444 -6.85 -20.77 -5.40
C SER A 444 -7.83 -20.33 -4.31
N LYS A 445 -8.34 -21.29 -3.53
CA LYS A 445 -9.23 -21.06 -2.38
C LYS A 445 -8.49 -21.03 -1.05
N ASN A 446 -7.25 -20.53 -0.99
CA ASN A 446 -6.61 -20.31 0.31
C ASN A 446 -7.42 -19.27 1.10
N PRO A 447 -8.10 -19.66 2.20
CA PRO A 447 -8.99 -18.76 2.90
C PRO A 447 -8.22 -17.64 3.64
N GLY A 448 -6.94 -17.84 3.95
CA GLY A 448 -6.27 -17.05 4.99
C GLY A 448 -6.93 -17.28 6.36
N TYR A 449 -6.45 -16.58 7.39
CA TYR A 449 -7.03 -16.66 8.72
C TYR A 449 -7.86 -15.41 9.03
N GLU A 450 -9.16 -15.58 9.25
CA GLU A 450 -10.04 -14.47 9.58
C GLU A 450 -9.72 -13.88 10.95
N MET A 451 -9.48 -12.57 10.96
CA MET A 451 -9.22 -11.83 12.18
C MET A 451 -10.53 -11.41 12.83
N THR A 452 -10.58 -11.48 14.16
CA THR A 452 -11.73 -11.01 14.93
C THR A 452 -11.63 -9.52 15.18
N LYS A 453 -12.66 -8.76 14.79
CA LYS A 453 -12.82 -7.36 15.16
C LYS A 453 -13.03 -7.20 16.66
N LYS A 454 -12.24 -6.35 17.31
CA LYS A 454 -12.34 -5.97 18.72
C LYS A 454 -12.85 -4.53 18.85
N GLU A 455 -13.04 -4.08 20.09
CA GLU A 455 -13.39 -2.70 20.38
C GLU A 455 -12.36 -1.72 19.78
N HIS A 456 -12.80 -0.50 19.47
CA HIS A 456 -11.93 0.56 18.93
C HIS A 456 -11.29 0.26 17.57
N GLY A 457 -11.89 -0.61 16.74
CA GLY A 457 -11.42 -0.87 15.36
C GLY A 457 -10.15 -1.73 15.29
N LYS A 458 -9.72 -2.34 16.40
CA LYS A 458 -8.58 -3.26 16.41
C LYS A 458 -8.97 -4.63 15.88
N TRP A 459 -8.10 -5.25 15.10
CA TRP A 459 -8.26 -6.61 14.61
C TRP A 459 -7.27 -7.51 15.32
N THR A 460 -7.74 -8.67 15.77
CA THR A 460 -6.87 -9.62 16.48
C THR A 460 -7.06 -11.02 15.93
N TYR A 461 -5.96 -11.74 15.84
CA TYR A 461 -5.94 -13.17 15.63
C TYR A 461 -5.03 -13.81 16.67
N THR A 462 -5.38 -15.00 17.15
CA THR A 462 -4.60 -15.71 18.16
C THR A 462 -4.57 -17.18 17.81
N THR A 463 -3.37 -17.73 17.66
CA THR A 463 -3.14 -19.16 17.42
C THR A 463 -1.79 -19.58 17.99
N TYR A 464 -1.55 -20.90 18.00
CA TYR A 464 -0.26 -21.47 18.35
C TYR A 464 0.59 -21.66 17.10
N PHE A 465 1.90 -21.52 17.22
CA PHE A 465 2.86 -21.77 16.14
C PHE A 465 3.96 -22.74 16.59
N PRO A 466 4.45 -23.62 15.70
CA PRO A 466 5.67 -24.38 15.95
C PRO A 466 6.90 -23.48 15.88
N SER A 467 8.08 -24.03 16.18
CA SER A 467 9.36 -23.33 16.08
C SER A 467 9.60 -22.89 14.64
N GLY A 468 10.20 -21.73 14.47
CA GLY A 468 10.62 -21.26 13.15
C GLY A 468 10.38 -19.78 12.91
N THR A 469 10.60 -19.38 11.67
CA THR A 469 10.41 -18.02 11.18
C THR A 469 9.20 -17.99 10.25
N PHE A 470 8.25 -17.10 10.55
CA PHE A 470 7.00 -16.97 9.82
C PHE A 470 6.82 -15.55 9.30
N THR A 471 6.25 -15.44 8.11
CA THR A 471 5.90 -14.17 7.46
C THR A 471 4.39 -14.03 7.41
N TYR A 472 3.88 -12.82 7.59
CA TYR A 472 2.45 -12.55 7.56
C TYR A 472 2.16 -11.15 6.99
N ASN A 473 0.93 -10.94 6.58
CA ASN A 473 0.40 -9.63 6.21
C ASN A 473 -1.11 -9.59 6.46
N PHE A 474 -1.68 -8.39 6.41
CA PHE A 474 -3.11 -8.14 6.57
C PHE A 474 -3.76 -7.83 5.23
N MET A 475 -4.95 -8.36 5.02
CA MET A 475 -5.74 -8.22 3.79
C MET A 475 -7.14 -7.73 4.17
N PRO A 476 -7.34 -6.41 4.26
CA PRO A 476 -8.65 -5.84 4.58
C PRO A 476 -9.63 -6.04 3.41
N ASP A 477 -10.90 -6.30 3.74
CA ASP A 477 -12.00 -6.45 2.78
C ASP A 477 -11.79 -7.55 1.74
N CYS A 478 -11.12 -8.63 2.15
CA CYS A 478 -10.72 -9.73 1.29
C CYS A 478 -11.46 -11.02 1.63
N ASP A 479 -11.96 -11.73 0.62
CA ASP A 479 -12.64 -13.02 0.83
C ASP A 479 -11.67 -14.23 0.74
N PHE A 480 -10.55 -14.07 0.03
CA PHE A 480 -9.54 -15.12 -0.16
C PHE A 480 -8.13 -14.53 -0.25
N ALA A 481 -7.24 -14.98 0.65
CA ALA A 481 -5.91 -14.41 0.79
C ALA A 481 -5.06 -14.50 -0.48
N SER A 482 -5.15 -15.62 -1.20
CA SER A 482 -4.45 -15.85 -2.48
C SER A 482 -4.80 -14.79 -3.54
N ASN A 483 -6.08 -14.46 -3.68
CA ASN A 483 -6.56 -13.50 -4.67
C ASN A 483 -6.08 -12.07 -4.35
N CYS A 484 -6.13 -11.68 -3.08
CA CYS A 484 -5.72 -10.35 -2.65
C CYS A 484 -4.20 -10.16 -2.72
N SER A 485 -3.43 -11.21 -2.40
CA SER A 485 -1.98 -11.22 -2.62
C SER A 485 -1.65 -10.99 -4.10
N ALA A 486 -2.32 -11.70 -5.02
CA ALA A 486 -2.12 -11.53 -6.46
C ALA A 486 -2.54 -10.14 -6.97
N ALA A 487 -3.55 -9.53 -6.33
CA ALA A 487 -4.02 -8.18 -6.64
C ALA A 487 -3.19 -7.05 -5.99
N GLY A 488 -2.17 -7.37 -5.20
CA GLY A 488 -1.37 -6.39 -4.46
C GLY A 488 -2.11 -5.70 -3.31
N GLN A 489 -3.19 -6.33 -2.81
CA GLN A 489 -4.04 -5.84 -1.72
C GLN A 489 -3.56 -6.38 -0.38
N VAL A 490 -2.30 -6.07 -0.02
CA VAL A 490 -1.68 -6.52 1.22
C VAL A 490 -1.15 -5.31 2.00
N VAL A 491 -1.28 -5.38 3.32
CA VAL A 491 -0.81 -4.37 4.27
C VAL A 491 0.14 -5.06 5.23
N THR A 492 1.34 -4.52 5.40
CA THR A 492 2.29 -4.99 6.42
C THR A 492 1.84 -4.51 7.79
N ASP A 493 2.23 -5.24 8.84
CA ASP A 493 1.98 -4.80 10.21
C ASP A 493 2.78 -3.51 10.48
N PRO A 494 2.12 -2.38 10.75
CA PRO A 494 2.80 -1.11 11.03
C PRO A 494 3.60 -1.14 12.34
N ASP A 495 3.23 -2.00 13.30
CA ASP A 495 3.95 -2.17 14.56
C ASP A 495 5.14 -3.14 14.41
N ASN A 496 5.20 -3.86 13.29
CA ASN A 496 6.27 -4.79 12.96
C ASN A 496 6.62 -4.72 11.46
N PRO A 497 7.12 -3.57 10.97
CA PRO A 497 7.36 -3.34 9.56
C PRO A 497 8.58 -4.12 9.05
N PRO A 498 8.59 -4.55 7.78
CA PRO A 498 9.79 -5.10 7.16
C PRO A 498 10.91 -4.05 7.02
N ILE A 499 12.14 -4.53 7.02
CA ILE A 499 13.34 -3.73 6.76
C ILE A 499 13.52 -3.59 5.25
N GLN A 500 13.44 -2.39 4.70
CA GLN A 500 13.48 -2.18 3.25
C GLN A 500 14.22 -0.89 2.89
N ASN A 501 14.75 -0.84 1.67
CA ASN A 501 15.45 0.34 1.14
C ASN A 501 14.48 1.49 0.86
N TYR A 502 13.31 1.16 0.31
CA TYR A 502 12.21 2.10 0.06
C TYR A 502 10.84 1.43 0.29
N PRO A 503 9.78 2.20 0.60
CA PRO A 503 8.47 1.65 0.90
C PRO A 503 7.89 0.81 -0.24
N GLY A 504 7.40 -0.39 0.09
CA GLY A 504 6.71 -1.29 -0.85
C GLY A 504 7.62 -2.32 -1.54
N GLN A 505 8.92 -2.33 -1.22
CA GLN A 505 9.85 -3.35 -1.70
C GLN A 505 9.62 -4.70 -0.99
N GLN A 506 9.07 -4.68 0.22
CA GLN A 506 8.76 -5.85 1.04
C GLN A 506 7.31 -5.81 1.51
N ASN A 507 6.60 -6.93 1.33
CA ASN A 507 5.15 -7.01 1.50
C ASN A 507 4.72 -7.96 2.63
N TYR A 508 5.66 -8.34 3.50
CA TYR A 508 5.42 -9.22 4.63
C TYR A 508 6.08 -8.67 5.88
N SER A 509 5.35 -8.70 6.99
CA SER A 509 5.89 -8.63 8.33
C SER A 509 6.31 -10.02 8.79
N MET A 510 7.07 -10.12 9.88
CA MET A 510 7.58 -11.42 10.32
C MET A 510 7.69 -11.56 11.83
N PHE A 511 7.63 -12.80 12.31
CA PHE A 511 7.93 -13.14 13.70
C PHE A 511 8.67 -14.47 13.77
N GLN A 512 9.25 -14.75 14.94
CA GLN A 512 9.98 -15.98 15.19
C GLN A 512 9.48 -16.64 16.46
N VAL A 513 9.38 -17.95 16.44
CA VAL A 513 8.91 -18.76 17.56
C VAL A 513 10.07 -19.63 18.05
N PRO A 514 10.49 -19.48 19.31
CA PRO A 514 11.55 -20.29 19.89
C PRO A 514 11.17 -21.77 19.98
N PHE A 515 12.18 -22.64 19.93
CA PHE A 515 12.00 -24.06 20.13
C PHE A 515 11.66 -24.38 21.60
N ASP A 516 10.67 -25.25 21.80
CA ASP A 516 10.29 -25.82 23.09
C ASP A 516 10.16 -27.34 22.96
N SER A 517 11.14 -28.06 23.51
CA SER A 517 11.21 -29.52 23.44
C SER A 517 10.01 -30.22 24.07
N ARG A 518 9.24 -29.57 24.94
CA ARG A 518 8.01 -30.16 25.53
C ARG A 518 6.86 -30.26 24.53
N HIS A 519 6.89 -29.44 23.48
CA HIS A 519 5.80 -29.31 22.52
C HIS A 519 6.21 -29.67 21.08
N GLN A 520 7.50 -29.60 20.77
CA GLN A 520 8.01 -29.68 19.39
C GLN A 520 9.03 -30.79 19.17
N SER A 521 9.26 -31.67 20.16
CA SER A 521 10.17 -32.81 19.98
C SER A 521 9.56 -33.89 19.07
N TYR A 522 10.28 -34.29 18.03
CA TYR A 522 9.91 -35.41 17.17
C TYR A 522 11.14 -36.21 16.77
N ALA A 523 11.26 -37.46 17.23
CA ALA A 523 12.52 -38.21 17.14
C ALA A 523 13.00 -38.49 15.71
N ALA A 524 12.10 -38.48 14.71
CA ALA A 524 12.46 -38.78 13.32
C ALA A 524 12.89 -37.56 12.50
N LEU A 525 12.60 -36.33 12.94
CA LEU A 525 12.97 -35.10 12.25
C LEU A 525 13.43 -34.04 13.25
N ASP A 526 14.65 -33.52 13.06
CA ASP A 526 15.13 -32.37 13.81
C ASP A 526 14.50 -31.09 13.26
N LEU A 527 13.53 -30.54 14.01
CA LEU A 527 12.79 -29.31 13.72
C LEU A 527 13.20 -28.17 14.69
N ASP A 528 14.40 -28.25 15.26
CA ASP A 528 14.96 -27.15 16.05
C ASP A 528 15.58 -26.07 15.15
N PHE A 529 14.84 -24.97 15.02
CA PHE A 529 15.23 -23.79 14.26
C PHE A 529 15.89 -22.70 15.12
N SER A 530 16.35 -23.04 16.33
CA SER A 530 16.88 -22.05 17.29
C SER A 530 18.08 -21.27 16.76
N TYR A 531 18.81 -21.80 15.78
CA TYR A 531 19.90 -21.09 15.12
C TYR A 531 19.44 -19.81 14.38
N GLN A 532 18.14 -19.64 14.14
CA GLN A 532 17.55 -18.46 13.51
C GLN A 532 17.24 -17.34 14.53
N LEU A 533 17.28 -17.63 15.83
CA LEU A 533 16.94 -16.68 16.88
C LEU A 533 18.11 -15.74 17.20
N PRO A 534 17.83 -14.47 17.57
CA PRO A 534 18.87 -13.52 17.93
C PRO A 534 19.69 -14.03 19.12
N ILE A 535 20.99 -13.72 19.12
CA ILE A 535 21.84 -13.99 20.28
C ILE A 535 21.51 -13.01 21.42
N PRO A 536 21.65 -13.40 22.70
CA PRO A 536 21.23 -12.55 23.83
C PRO A 536 21.97 -11.22 23.99
N SER A 537 23.19 -11.09 23.45
CA SER A 537 24.04 -9.91 23.66
C SER A 537 24.01 -8.96 22.46
N ARG A 538 23.38 -7.81 22.63
CA ARG A 538 23.34 -6.73 21.61
C ARG A 538 24.70 -6.16 21.23
N SER A 539 25.73 -6.28 22.08
CA SER A 539 27.09 -5.82 21.73
C SER A 539 27.81 -6.77 20.77
N ARG A 540 27.19 -7.90 20.42
CA ARG A 540 27.72 -8.91 19.50
C ARG A 540 26.87 -9.09 18.24
N THR A 541 25.87 -8.24 18.02
CA THR A 541 25.00 -8.31 16.84
C THR A 541 25.50 -7.40 15.73
N GLY A 542 25.55 -7.92 14.50
CA GLY A 542 25.84 -7.15 13.30
C GLY A 542 24.70 -6.22 12.88
N THR A 543 24.93 -5.47 11.81
CA THR A 543 23.99 -4.46 11.29
C THR A 543 23.61 -4.75 9.86
N ILE A 544 22.33 -4.53 9.52
CA ILE A 544 21.83 -4.57 8.14
C ILE A 544 21.66 -3.14 7.63
N SER A 545 22.12 -2.87 6.41
CA SER A 545 21.90 -1.62 5.68
C SER A 545 21.52 -1.91 4.23
N PHE A 546 20.90 -0.94 3.56
CA PHE A 546 20.58 -1.00 2.13
C PHE A 546 21.31 0.11 1.39
N ILE A 547 21.85 -0.20 0.23
CA ILE A 547 22.72 0.69 -0.52
C ILE A 547 22.34 0.65 -2.00
N ASN A 548 22.30 1.83 -2.61
CA ASN A 548 22.15 1.98 -4.06
C ASN A 548 23.51 2.12 -4.72
N TYR A 549 23.65 1.58 -5.92
CA TYR A 549 24.86 1.70 -6.73
C TYR A 549 24.51 1.83 -8.22
N THR A 550 25.45 2.37 -9.00
CA THR A 550 25.29 2.44 -10.45
C THR A 550 25.37 1.04 -11.04
N SER A 551 24.30 0.62 -11.71
CA SER A 551 24.19 -0.71 -12.31
C SER A 551 23.45 -0.59 -13.64
N PRO A 552 24.17 -0.33 -14.74
CA PRO A 552 23.55 -0.16 -16.05
C PRO A 552 22.65 -1.34 -16.43
N GLY A 553 21.51 -1.03 -17.04
CA GLY A 553 20.48 -2.02 -17.39
C GLY A 553 19.59 -2.45 -16.22
N SER A 554 19.87 -2.01 -14.99
CA SER A 554 18.93 -2.18 -13.88
C SER A 554 17.68 -1.34 -14.10
N THR A 555 16.52 -1.90 -13.76
CA THR A 555 15.22 -1.21 -13.81
C THR A 555 14.67 -0.89 -12.42
N VAL A 556 15.31 -1.38 -11.36
CA VAL A 556 14.86 -1.28 -9.97
C VAL A 556 16.07 -0.97 -9.07
N PRO A 557 16.02 0.04 -8.19
CA PRO A 557 14.87 0.92 -7.88
C PRO A 557 14.59 2.00 -8.93
N ALA A 558 15.54 2.28 -9.81
CA ALA A 558 15.43 3.28 -10.86
C ALA A 558 16.27 2.85 -12.08
N PRO A 559 16.06 3.44 -13.27
CA PRO A 559 16.89 3.16 -14.44
C PRO A 559 18.38 3.32 -14.13
N ASP A 560 19.16 2.29 -14.46
CA ASP A 560 20.61 2.19 -14.27
C ASP A 560 21.10 2.27 -12.81
N ILE A 561 20.18 2.09 -11.86
CA ILE A 561 20.48 2.03 -10.42
C ILE A 561 20.09 0.64 -9.91
N GLY A 562 21.04 -0.07 -9.32
CA GLY A 562 20.80 -1.31 -8.59
C GLY A 562 20.82 -1.07 -7.07
N ASP A 563 20.31 -2.01 -6.30
CA ASP A 563 20.43 -2.00 -4.84
C ASP A 563 20.89 -3.34 -4.26
N TYR A 564 21.45 -3.29 -3.06
CA TYR A 564 21.80 -4.47 -2.27
C TYR A 564 21.57 -4.23 -0.79
N ALA A 565 21.22 -5.29 -0.07
CA ALA A 565 21.34 -5.31 1.38
C ALA A 565 22.76 -5.74 1.76
N ILE A 566 23.27 -5.23 2.88
CA ILE A 566 24.58 -5.60 3.41
C ILE A 566 24.48 -5.89 4.91
N TYR A 567 25.06 -7.01 5.32
CA TYR A 567 25.32 -7.33 6.73
C TYR A 567 26.78 -7.02 7.05
N LEU A 568 26.98 -6.22 8.10
CA LEU A 568 28.30 -5.95 8.69
C LEU A 568 28.38 -6.64 10.05
N PRO A 569 29.43 -7.42 10.33
CA PRO A 569 29.58 -8.09 11.62
C PRO A 569 29.77 -7.06 12.75
N ALA A 570 29.42 -7.42 13.98
CA ALA A 570 29.42 -6.50 15.13
C ALA A 570 30.74 -5.72 15.34
N GLU A 571 31.88 -6.31 14.99
CA GLU A 571 33.20 -5.68 15.13
C GLU A 571 33.63 -4.80 13.94
N TYR A 572 32.80 -4.70 12.90
CA TYR A 572 33.14 -3.97 11.68
C TYR A 572 33.49 -2.51 11.96
N GLY A 573 34.61 -2.05 11.41
CA GLY A 573 35.13 -0.69 11.63
C GLY A 573 35.81 -0.47 12.98
N HIS A 574 35.83 -1.43 13.92
CA HIS A 574 36.53 -1.28 15.21
C HIS A 574 38.04 -1.52 15.11
N ILE A 575 38.47 -2.31 14.12
CA ILE A 575 39.89 -2.62 13.88
C ILE A 575 40.34 -1.91 12.60
N ARG A 576 41.17 -0.87 12.76
CA ARG A 576 41.67 -0.06 11.64
C ARG A 576 42.46 -0.91 10.65
N GLY A 577 42.08 -0.83 9.37
CA GLY A 577 42.76 -1.53 8.27
C GLY A 577 42.47 -3.03 8.17
N LYS A 578 41.59 -3.58 9.00
CA LYS A 578 41.16 -4.98 8.88
C LYS A 578 40.28 -5.13 7.63
N LYS A 579 40.71 -6.00 6.72
CA LYS A 579 39.89 -6.48 5.60
C LYS A 579 39.11 -7.72 6.04
N TYR A 580 37.82 -7.75 5.77
CA TYR A 580 36.94 -8.84 6.16
C TYR A 580 36.74 -9.83 4.99
N PRO A 581 36.60 -11.15 5.26
CA PRO A 581 36.04 -12.09 4.30
C PRO A 581 34.72 -11.58 3.72
N LEU A 582 34.49 -11.88 2.44
CA LEU A 582 33.40 -11.31 1.66
C LEU A 582 32.50 -12.43 1.10
N PHE A 583 31.22 -12.37 1.45
CA PHE A 583 30.25 -13.36 1.02
C PHE A 583 29.11 -12.71 0.25
N TYR A 584 28.85 -13.15 -0.98
CA TYR A 584 27.70 -12.73 -1.77
C TYR A 584 26.60 -13.77 -1.68
N LEU A 585 25.37 -13.32 -1.42
CA LEU A 585 24.22 -14.18 -1.14
C LEU A 585 22.98 -13.75 -1.95
N CYS A 586 22.68 -14.47 -3.03
CA CYS A 586 21.65 -14.12 -4.00
C CYS A 586 20.29 -14.73 -3.68
N HIS A 587 19.24 -13.91 -3.76
CA HIS A 587 17.84 -14.34 -3.61
C HIS A 587 17.38 -15.20 -4.81
N GLY A 588 16.21 -15.85 -4.67
CA GLY A 588 15.57 -16.66 -5.72
C GLY A 588 14.73 -15.86 -6.72
N GLY A 589 13.99 -16.55 -7.58
CA GLY A 589 13.11 -15.90 -8.55
C GLY A 589 12.03 -15.03 -7.88
N GLY A 590 11.80 -13.83 -8.43
CA GLY A 590 10.81 -12.88 -7.91
C GLY A 590 11.19 -12.16 -6.62
N GLY A 591 12.36 -12.46 -6.04
CA GLY A 591 12.85 -11.86 -4.80
C GLY A 591 13.66 -10.57 -4.96
N ASN A 592 14.25 -10.08 -3.87
CA ASN A 592 15.26 -9.01 -3.86
C ASN A 592 16.23 -9.16 -2.68
N GLY A 593 17.24 -8.28 -2.58
CA GLY A 593 18.24 -8.32 -1.50
C GLY A 593 17.64 -8.24 -0.09
N GLY A 594 16.47 -7.64 0.05
CA GLY A 594 15.74 -7.55 1.32
C GLY A 594 15.12 -8.87 1.79
N ASP A 595 15.03 -9.91 0.97
CA ASP A 595 14.40 -11.17 1.38
C ASP A 595 15.21 -11.89 2.46
N TRP A 596 16.53 -11.73 2.44
CA TRP A 596 17.41 -12.35 3.43
C TRP A 596 17.20 -11.81 4.85
N PRO A 597 17.22 -10.48 5.10
CA PRO A 597 16.88 -9.96 6.42
C PRO A 597 15.40 -10.14 6.80
N ASN A 598 14.46 -10.15 5.83
CA ASN A 598 13.01 -10.18 6.09
C ASN A 598 12.32 -11.55 6.02
N ARG A 599 12.96 -12.58 5.47
CA ARG A 599 12.40 -13.95 5.42
C ARG A 599 13.36 -14.95 6.05
N ALA A 600 14.65 -14.83 5.76
CA ALA A 600 15.66 -15.75 6.30
C ALA A 600 16.22 -15.35 7.68
N ARG A 601 16.05 -14.09 8.12
CA ARG A 601 16.70 -13.55 9.34
C ARG A 601 18.21 -13.79 9.36
N VAL A 602 18.83 -13.56 8.20
CA VAL A 602 20.21 -13.93 7.92
C VAL A 602 21.21 -13.36 8.95
N GLN A 603 20.93 -12.17 9.47
CA GLN A 603 21.74 -11.52 10.50
C GLN A 603 21.85 -12.36 11.78
N HIS A 604 20.79 -13.05 12.19
CA HIS A 604 20.82 -13.90 13.39
C HIS A 604 21.65 -15.16 13.16
N ILE A 605 21.56 -15.74 11.95
CA ILE A 605 22.35 -16.92 11.56
C ILE A 605 23.83 -16.56 11.59
N PHE A 606 24.22 -15.44 10.97
CA PHE A 606 25.63 -15.02 10.94
C PHE A 606 26.14 -14.56 12.31
N ASP A 607 25.35 -13.81 13.08
CA ASP A 607 25.69 -13.44 14.46
C ASP A 607 26.02 -14.68 15.29
N ARG A 608 25.20 -15.73 15.15
CA ARG A 608 25.40 -16.99 15.86
C ARG A 608 26.62 -17.76 15.35
N LEU A 609 26.77 -17.93 14.04
CA LEU A 609 27.95 -18.58 13.45
C LEU A 609 29.26 -17.91 13.90
N ILE A 610 29.29 -16.59 14.00
CA ILE A 610 30.45 -15.84 14.49
C ILE A 610 30.61 -16.01 16.00
N ALA A 611 29.53 -15.84 16.77
CA ALA A 611 29.57 -15.91 18.23
C ALA A 611 29.94 -17.31 18.76
N GLU A 612 29.58 -18.37 18.04
CA GLU A 612 29.89 -19.77 18.35
C GLU A 612 31.25 -20.21 17.75
N GLY A 613 31.97 -19.32 17.07
CA GLY A 613 33.30 -19.60 16.52
C GLY A 613 33.29 -20.50 15.29
N HIS A 614 32.14 -20.66 14.63
CA HIS A 614 32.02 -21.44 13.40
C HIS A 614 32.62 -20.74 12.19
N MET A 615 32.63 -19.41 12.16
CA MET A 615 33.28 -18.64 11.09
C MET A 615 33.88 -17.32 11.61
N PRO A 616 34.92 -16.77 10.96
CA PRO A 616 35.39 -15.41 11.25
C PRO A 616 34.30 -14.36 10.94
N PRO A 617 34.37 -13.18 11.57
CA PRO A 617 33.60 -12.00 11.20
C PRO A 617 33.66 -11.74 9.69
N THR A 618 32.50 -11.75 9.03
CA THR A 618 32.37 -11.77 7.57
C THR A 618 31.39 -10.69 7.13
N VAL A 619 31.71 -9.95 6.06
CA VAL A 619 30.78 -9.01 5.40
C VAL A 619 29.95 -9.79 4.40
N VAL A 620 28.62 -9.61 4.43
CA VAL A 620 27.71 -10.33 3.54
C VAL A 620 26.92 -9.35 2.68
N VAL A 621 27.06 -9.47 1.37
CA VAL A 621 26.38 -8.65 0.36
C VAL A 621 25.25 -9.46 -0.25
N MET A 622 24.05 -8.88 -0.27
CA MET A 622 22.82 -9.52 -0.73
C MET A 622 22.23 -8.68 -1.87
N PRO A 623 22.67 -8.92 -3.11
CA PRO A 623 22.29 -8.08 -4.24
C PRO A 623 20.85 -8.32 -4.68
N SER A 624 20.14 -7.26 -5.04
CA SER A 624 18.88 -7.34 -5.80
C SER A 624 19.20 -7.46 -7.28
N TRP A 625 18.99 -8.65 -7.83
CA TRP A 625 19.29 -8.94 -9.24
C TRP A 625 18.04 -9.24 -10.07
N ASN A 626 16.87 -9.17 -9.43
CA ASN A 626 15.56 -9.22 -10.10
C ASN A 626 15.36 -8.12 -11.16
N ALA A 627 16.12 -7.02 -11.07
CA ALA A 627 16.16 -5.98 -12.09
C ALA A 627 16.59 -6.49 -13.49
N TYR A 628 17.16 -7.70 -13.55
CA TYR A 628 17.65 -8.37 -14.75
C TYR A 628 16.80 -9.58 -15.19
N ILE A 629 15.55 -9.71 -14.69
CA ILE A 629 14.66 -10.83 -15.10
C ILE A 629 14.44 -10.78 -16.62
N GLY A 630 14.79 -11.88 -17.30
CA GLY A 630 14.77 -12.01 -18.77
C GLY A 630 16.15 -11.91 -19.43
N VAL A 631 17.19 -11.60 -18.65
CA VAL A 631 18.59 -11.58 -19.08
C VAL A 631 19.29 -12.90 -18.71
N SER A 632 20.31 -13.32 -19.46
CA SER A 632 21.07 -14.55 -19.17
C SER A 632 21.91 -14.43 -17.88
N PHE A 633 22.13 -15.56 -17.18
CA PHE A 633 23.00 -15.59 -15.99
C PHE A 633 24.44 -15.12 -16.29
N ALA A 634 24.95 -15.41 -17.48
CA ALA A 634 26.27 -14.94 -17.91
C ALA A 634 26.34 -13.40 -17.96
N SER A 635 25.31 -12.75 -18.48
CA SER A 635 25.24 -11.28 -18.51
C SER A 635 25.08 -10.67 -17.11
N ILE A 636 24.36 -11.34 -16.20
CA ILE A 636 24.29 -10.92 -14.79
C ILE A 636 25.67 -11.02 -14.14
N ARG A 637 26.40 -12.12 -14.38
CA ARG A 637 27.79 -12.29 -13.93
C ARG A 637 28.69 -11.18 -14.48
N GLU A 638 28.61 -10.88 -15.76
CA GLU A 638 29.39 -9.81 -16.39
C GLU A 638 29.07 -8.45 -15.78
N ASN A 639 27.80 -8.14 -15.57
CA ASN A 639 27.38 -6.91 -14.90
C ASN A 639 27.92 -6.83 -13.46
N PHE A 640 27.85 -7.92 -12.70
CA PHE A 640 28.40 -7.95 -11.34
C PHE A 640 29.91 -7.75 -11.32
N MET A 641 30.64 -8.39 -12.23
CA MET A 641 32.08 -8.25 -12.36
C MET A 641 32.49 -6.82 -12.74
N GLU A 642 31.70 -6.15 -13.58
CA GLU A 642 32.00 -4.80 -14.06
C GLU A 642 31.58 -3.70 -13.10
N TYR A 643 30.44 -3.86 -12.40
CA TYR A 643 29.80 -2.78 -11.63
C TYR A 643 29.69 -3.07 -10.14
N LEU A 644 29.08 -4.21 -9.75
CA LEU A 644 28.79 -4.50 -8.34
C LEU A 644 30.07 -4.77 -7.55
N PHE A 645 30.90 -5.71 -8.01
CA PHE A 645 32.09 -6.15 -7.27
C PHE A 645 33.10 -5.03 -7.06
N PRO A 646 33.46 -4.21 -8.08
CA PRO A 646 34.32 -3.05 -7.87
C PRO A 646 33.69 -2.03 -6.92
N HIS A 647 32.38 -1.80 -6.99
CA HIS A 647 31.69 -0.91 -6.06
C HIS A 647 31.80 -1.40 -4.61
N ILE A 648 31.61 -2.70 -4.34
CA ILE A 648 31.75 -3.26 -3.00
C ILE A 648 33.18 -3.10 -2.47
N GLU A 649 34.18 -3.40 -3.29
CA GLU A 649 35.60 -3.30 -2.94
C GLU A 649 36.04 -1.85 -2.63
N GLN A 650 35.45 -0.87 -3.33
CA GLN A 650 35.71 0.55 -3.11
C GLN A 650 34.98 1.12 -1.90
N THR A 651 33.79 0.57 -1.59
CA THR A 651 32.91 1.11 -0.54
C THR A 651 33.19 0.50 0.83
N TRP A 652 33.60 -0.78 0.87
CA TRP A 652 33.71 -1.55 2.11
C TRP A 652 35.13 -2.10 2.34
N GLU A 653 35.54 -2.20 3.60
CA GLU A 653 36.79 -2.83 4.05
C GLU A 653 36.78 -4.36 3.88
N VAL A 654 36.82 -4.85 2.64
CA VAL A 654 36.73 -6.27 2.32
C VAL A 654 37.99 -6.79 1.62
N THR A 655 38.21 -8.10 1.71
CA THR A 655 39.37 -8.77 1.10
C THR A 655 39.26 -8.83 -0.43
N THR A 656 40.42 -8.85 -1.10
CA THR A 656 40.54 -9.16 -2.53
C THR A 656 41.03 -10.58 -2.83
N ASP A 657 41.30 -11.37 -1.79
CA ASP A 657 41.72 -12.75 -1.92
C ASP A 657 40.53 -13.64 -2.32
N PRO A 658 40.59 -14.35 -3.46
CA PRO A 658 39.56 -15.31 -3.85
C PRO A 658 39.27 -16.36 -2.79
N ASP A 659 40.27 -16.78 -2.02
CA ASP A 659 40.14 -17.80 -0.97
C ASP A 659 39.51 -17.25 0.32
N GLN A 660 39.13 -15.97 0.32
CA GLN A 660 38.30 -15.34 1.34
C GLN A 660 37.05 -14.69 0.71
N ARG A 661 36.65 -15.17 -0.48
CA ARG A 661 35.45 -14.77 -1.19
C ARG A 661 34.55 -15.96 -1.46
N ALA A 662 33.26 -15.76 -1.24
CA ALA A 662 32.25 -16.78 -1.45
C ALA A 662 31.05 -16.23 -2.23
N PHE A 663 30.42 -17.08 -3.03
CA PHE A 663 29.17 -16.78 -3.73
C PHE A 663 28.16 -17.89 -3.47
N SER A 664 26.94 -17.52 -3.09
CA SER A 664 25.86 -18.48 -2.83
C SER A 664 24.53 -17.87 -3.19
N GLY A 665 23.51 -18.72 -3.32
CA GLY A 665 22.15 -18.28 -3.52
C GLY A 665 21.19 -19.46 -3.49
N LEU A 666 19.91 -19.11 -3.39
CA LEU A 666 18.80 -20.05 -3.33
C LEU A 666 18.02 -20.08 -4.65
N SER A 667 17.42 -21.20 -5.04
CA SER A 667 16.55 -21.30 -6.22
C SER A 667 17.25 -20.75 -7.49
N LEU A 668 16.66 -19.78 -8.21
CA LEU A 668 17.35 -19.13 -9.34
C LEU A 668 18.68 -18.45 -8.95
N GLY A 669 18.84 -17.99 -7.71
CA GLY A 669 20.13 -17.51 -7.17
C GLY A 669 21.13 -18.65 -6.98
N GLY A 670 20.66 -19.88 -6.75
CA GLY A 670 21.47 -21.09 -6.79
C GLY A 670 21.95 -21.40 -8.21
N ALA A 671 21.09 -21.20 -9.21
CA ALA A 671 21.47 -21.31 -10.61
C ALA A 671 22.50 -20.25 -11.06
N LEU A 672 22.34 -19.00 -10.58
CA LEU A 672 23.37 -17.97 -10.74
C LEU A 672 24.67 -18.35 -10.01
N THR A 673 24.58 -19.00 -8.86
CA THR A 673 25.76 -19.52 -8.14
C THR A 673 26.48 -20.59 -8.94
N TYR A 674 25.75 -21.46 -9.64
CA TYR A 674 26.35 -22.45 -10.54
C TYR A 674 27.07 -21.79 -11.72
N GLU A 675 26.49 -20.74 -12.34
CA GLU A 675 27.17 -19.93 -13.36
C GLU A 675 28.47 -19.31 -12.81
N MET A 676 28.44 -18.77 -11.59
CA MET A 676 29.63 -18.24 -10.91
C MET A 676 30.64 -19.35 -10.59
N TYR A 677 30.19 -20.53 -10.18
CA TYR A 677 31.06 -21.67 -9.92
C TYR A 677 31.84 -22.05 -11.18
N VAL A 678 31.14 -22.19 -12.33
CA VAL A 678 31.79 -22.59 -13.59
C VAL A 678 32.74 -21.51 -14.12
N ASN A 679 32.36 -20.23 -14.02
CA ASN A 679 33.00 -19.15 -14.80
C ASN A 679 33.66 -18.03 -13.97
N ALA A 680 33.60 -18.07 -12.64
CA ALA A 680 34.13 -17.03 -11.75
C ALA A 680 35.05 -17.56 -10.63
N THR A 681 35.65 -18.74 -10.81
CA THR A 681 36.60 -19.33 -9.84
C THR A 681 37.86 -18.48 -9.61
N SER A 682 38.19 -17.53 -10.49
CA SER A 682 39.29 -16.59 -10.26
C SER A 682 38.95 -15.53 -9.21
N TYR A 683 37.67 -15.29 -8.95
CA TYR A 683 37.20 -14.30 -7.99
C TYR A 683 36.70 -14.93 -6.68
N PHE A 684 36.24 -16.19 -6.71
CA PHE A 684 35.64 -16.90 -5.57
C PHE A 684 36.31 -18.24 -5.25
N GLY A 685 36.47 -18.52 -3.96
CA GLY A 685 37.04 -19.75 -3.42
C GLY A 685 36.00 -20.77 -2.95
N TYR A 686 34.78 -20.30 -2.63
CA TYR A 686 33.69 -21.10 -2.07
C TYR A 686 32.35 -20.81 -2.76
N PHE A 687 31.56 -21.86 -2.97
CA PHE A 687 30.27 -21.80 -3.65
C PHE A 687 29.21 -22.57 -2.89
N GLY A 688 28.09 -21.91 -2.58
CA GLY A 688 26.94 -22.51 -1.89
C GLY A 688 25.72 -22.59 -2.81
N VAL A 689 25.50 -23.73 -3.42
CA VAL A 689 24.37 -23.98 -4.34
C VAL A 689 23.19 -24.49 -3.53
N MET A 690 22.15 -23.66 -3.33
CA MET A 690 20.99 -24.01 -2.49
C MET A 690 19.72 -24.16 -3.30
N SER A 691 19.12 -25.36 -3.31
CA SER A 691 17.86 -25.66 -4.01
C SER A 691 17.82 -25.19 -5.48
N GLY A 692 18.90 -25.39 -6.23
CA GLY A 692 18.96 -25.03 -7.65
C GLY A 692 20.40 -24.86 -8.14
N ALA A 693 20.68 -25.36 -9.34
CA ALA A 693 21.95 -25.31 -10.05
C ALA A 693 21.75 -24.97 -11.54
N LEU A 694 20.86 -25.68 -12.23
CA LEU A 694 20.39 -25.31 -13.57
C LEU A 694 18.86 -25.17 -13.56
N LEU A 695 18.27 -24.83 -14.70
CA LEU A 695 16.81 -24.83 -14.81
C LEU A 695 16.27 -26.27 -14.87
N PRO A 696 15.07 -26.52 -14.31
CA PRO A 696 14.43 -27.83 -14.37
C PRO A 696 14.39 -28.40 -15.79
N GLY A 697 14.72 -29.69 -15.93
CA GLY A 697 14.76 -30.38 -17.22
C GLY A 697 16.13 -30.35 -17.93
N ALA A 698 17.14 -29.68 -17.38
CA ALA A 698 18.50 -29.71 -17.95
C ALA A 698 19.05 -31.16 -18.05
N PRO A 699 19.71 -31.54 -19.17
CA PRO A 699 20.33 -32.85 -19.31
C PRO A 699 21.60 -32.95 -18.47
N GLN A 700 22.01 -34.17 -18.08
CA GLN A 700 23.22 -34.42 -17.29
C GLN A 700 24.48 -33.79 -17.92
N SER A 701 24.56 -33.73 -19.25
CA SER A 701 25.69 -33.16 -19.99
C SER A 701 25.86 -31.65 -19.83
N ALA A 702 24.84 -30.93 -19.35
CA ALA A 702 24.88 -29.49 -19.12
C ALA A 702 25.57 -29.12 -17.80
N TYR A 703 25.71 -30.07 -16.88
CA TYR A 703 26.43 -29.87 -15.63
C TYR A 703 27.95 -29.97 -15.86
N VAL A 704 28.73 -29.62 -14.83
CA VAL A 704 30.20 -29.61 -14.87
C VAL A 704 30.71 -30.93 -15.43
N ASN A 705 31.60 -30.85 -16.43
CA ASN A 705 32.10 -32.01 -17.16
C ASN A 705 33.59 -31.86 -17.44
N ALA A 706 34.22 -32.90 -18.01
CA ALA A 706 35.65 -32.93 -18.26
C ALA A 706 36.13 -31.78 -19.17
N THR A 707 35.31 -31.31 -20.11
CA THR A 707 35.65 -30.17 -20.96
C THR A 707 35.68 -28.88 -20.16
N MET A 708 34.69 -28.65 -19.29
CA MET A 708 34.64 -27.49 -18.41
C MET A 708 35.80 -27.49 -17.40
N LEU A 709 36.08 -28.65 -16.76
CA LEU A 709 37.22 -28.80 -15.85
C LEU A 709 38.57 -28.57 -16.55
N LYS A 710 38.71 -29.02 -17.80
CA LYS A 710 39.91 -28.73 -18.60
C LYS A 710 40.06 -27.24 -18.91
N ALA A 711 38.95 -26.55 -19.20
CA ALA A 711 38.95 -25.11 -19.46
C ALA A 711 39.19 -24.28 -18.20
N ASN A 712 38.73 -24.77 -17.05
CA ASN A 712 38.88 -24.14 -15.74
C ASN A 712 39.31 -25.17 -14.68
N PRO A 713 40.63 -25.49 -14.59
CA PRO A 713 41.13 -26.49 -13.64
C PRO A 713 40.85 -26.16 -12.18
N ALA A 714 40.65 -24.87 -11.86
CA ALA A 714 40.39 -24.42 -10.49
C ALA A 714 39.08 -24.98 -9.93
N LEU A 715 38.14 -25.44 -10.77
CA LEU A 715 36.88 -26.07 -10.33
C LEU A 715 37.11 -27.23 -9.36
N GLY A 716 38.17 -28.01 -9.57
CA GLY A 716 38.48 -29.19 -8.74
C GLY A 716 38.95 -28.88 -7.33
N ASP A 717 39.29 -27.62 -7.02
CA ASP A 717 39.84 -27.20 -5.72
C ASP A 717 39.04 -26.06 -5.09
N ARG A 718 37.74 -25.96 -5.41
CA ARG A 718 36.82 -25.00 -4.76
C ARG A 718 36.00 -25.67 -3.67
N GLY A 719 35.64 -24.89 -2.66
CA GLY A 719 34.75 -25.37 -1.60
C GLY A 719 33.31 -25.37 -2.11
N VAL A 720 32.81 -26.51 -2.59
CA VAL A 720 31.46 -26.64 -3.14
C VAL A 720 30.51 -27.22 -2.10
N TYR A 721 29.38 -26.54 -1.89
CA TYR A 721 28.29 -26.98 -1.04
C TYR A 721 26.99 -27.08 -1.83
N VAL A 722 26.26 -28.20 -1.67
CA VAL A 722 24.96 -28.43 -2.31
C VAL A 722 23.91 -28.72 -1.23
N GLY A 723 23.03 -27.75 -0.95
CA GLY A 723 22.01 -27.84 0.09
C GLY A 723 20.59 -27.78 -0.47
N PHE A 724 19.71 -28.71 -0.12
CA PHE A 724 18.33 -28.75 -0.63
C PHE A 724 17.43 -29.60 0.28
N GLY A 725 16.11 -29.54 0.06
CA GLY A 725 15.14 -30.34 0.80
C GLY A 725 14.86 -31.69 0.16
N LEU A 726 14.43 -32.67 0.94
CA LEU A 726 13.96 -33.96 0.42
C LEU A 726 12.71 -33.82 -0.47
N TYR A 727 11.87 -32.83 -0.19
CA TYR A 727 10.63 -32.51 -0.92
C TYR A 727 10.77 -31.24 -1.74
N ASP A 728 11.98 -30.96 -2.22
CA ASP A 728 12.30 -29.78 -2.99
C ASP A 728 12.02 -30.01 -4.48
N ILE A 729 11.36 -29.06 -5.17
CA ILE A 729 11.15 -29.15 -6.63
C ILE A 729 12.48 -29.18 -7.40
N ALA A 730 13.56 -28.68 -6.80
CA ALA A 730 14.92 -28.68 -7.35
C ALA A 730 15.73 -29.92 -6.93
N PHE A 731 15.11 -30.94 -6.31
CA PHE A 731 15.78 -32.15 -5.86
C PHE A 731 16.59 -32.80 -6.99
N ASP A 732 15.95 -33.11 -8.12
CA ASP A 732 16.60 -33.77 -9.26
C ASP A 732 17.75 -32.94 -9.84
N ASP A 733 17.60 -31.62 -9.87
CA ASP A 733 18.62 -30.70 -10.37
C ASP A 733 19.87 -30.72 -9.47
N CYS A 734 19.68 -30.65 -8.15
CA CYS A 734 20.78 -30.75 -7.20
C CYS A 734 21.46 -32.13 -7.24
N ARG A 735 20.68 -33.21 -7.41
CA ARG A 735 21.22 -34.56 -7.58
C ARG A 735 22.07 -34.71 -8.84
N LYS A 736 21.66 -34.14 -9.96
CA LYS A 736 22.43 -34.14 -11.21
C LYS A 736 23.76 -33.40 -11.06
N LEU A 737 23.79 -32.28 -10.33
CA LEU A 737 25.04 -31.59 -10.00
C LEU A 737 25.96 -32.50 -9.18
N GLN A 738 25.43 -33.19 -8.16
CA GLN A 738 26.21 -34.14 -7.36
C GLN A 738 26.82 -35.25 -8.23
N TYR A 739 26.02 -35.88 -9.10
CA TYR A 739 26.51 -36.90 -10.03
C TYR A 739 27.60 -36.39 -10.97
N ALA A 740 27.51 -35.12 -11.38
CA ALA A 740 28.53 -34.49 -12.22
C ALA A 740 29.84 -34.27 -11.46
N LEU A 741 29.76 -33.84 -10.19
CA LEU A 741 30.92 -33.69 -9.31
C LEU A 741 31.57 -35.04 -8.98
N ASP A 742 30.77 -36.05 -8.66
CA ASP A 742 31.22 -37.43 -8.40
C ASP A 742 31.97 -38.00 -9.60
N ALA A 743 31.43 -37.82 -10.82
CA ALA A 743 32.03 -38.31 -12.06
C ALA A 743 33.39 -37.67 -12.37
N LEU A 744 33.67 -36.50 -11.79
CA LEU A 744 34.94 -35.76 -11.93
C LEU A 744 35.84 -35.88 -10.70
N GLN A 745 35.40 -36.59 -9.66
CA GLN A 745 36.08 -36.68 -8.36
C GLN A 745 36.35 -35.31 -7.72
N ILE A 746 35.43 -34.36 -7.90
CA ILE A 746 35.51 -33.03 -7.29
C ILE A 746 34.88 -33.12 -5.89
N PRO A 747 35.62 -32.81 -4.80
CA PRO A 747 35.07 -32.85 -3.44
C PRO A 747 33.96 -31.82 -3.24
N TYR A 748 32.85 -32.24 -2.63
CA TYR A 748 31.77 -31.35 -2.21
C TYR A 748 31.15 -31.83 -0.89
N VAL A 749 30.48 -30.90 -0.22
CA VAL A 749 29.65 -31.21 0.96
C VAL A 749 28.19 -31.03 0.59
N THR A 750 27.32 -31.91 1.11
CA THR A 750 25.87 -31.80 0.90
C THR A 750 25.10 -31.81 2.20
N ARG A 751 23.91 -31.20 2.14
CA ARG A 751 22.88 -31.27 3.16
C ARG A 751 21.53 -31.47 2.48
N VAL A 752 20.90 -32.60 2.76
CA VAL A 752 19.52 -32.87 2.34
C VAL A 752 18.62 -32.77 3.57
N ALA A 753 17.88 -31.68 3.71
CA ALA A 753 16.97 -31.50 4.84
C ALA A 753 15.79 -32.49 4.72
N PRO A 754 15.61 -33.43 5.67
CA PRO A 754 14.63 -34.52 5.53
C PRO A 754 13.17 -34.05 5.55
N TRP A 755 12.92 -32.86 6.07
CA TRP A 755 11.62 -32.15 6.09
C TRP A 755 11.57 -31.01 5.07
N GLY A 756 12.67 -30.72 4.37
CA GLY A 756 12.81 -29.52 3.56
C GLY A 756 11.97 -29.56 2.28
N ALA A 757 11.25 -28.48 2.03
CA ALA A 757 10.59 -28.17 0.75
C ALA A 757 11.37 -27.06 0.01
N HIS A 758 10.89 -26.61 -1.16
CA HIS A 758 11.46 -25.46 -1.87
C HIS A 758 11.08 -24.12 -1.20
N TYR A 759 11.58 -23.89 0.03
CA TYR A 759 11.16 -22.79 0.88
C TYR A 759 12.25 -22.31 1.85
N PHE A 760 12.04 -21.16 2.49
CA PHE A 760 13.04 -20.46 3.31
C PHE A 760 13.57 -21.26 4.51
N ASN A 761 12.76 -22.10 5.14
CA ASN A 761 13.24 -22.97 6.23
C ASN A 761 14.36 -23.91 5.77
N THR A 762 14.24 -24.49 4.58
CA THR A 762 15.29 -25.31 3.96
C THR A 762 16.54 -24.49 3.69
N TRP A 763 16.39 -23.27 3.18
CA TRP A 763 17.53 -22.41 2.84
C TRP A 763 18.24 -21.86 4.07
N GLN A 764 17.52 -21.61 5.16
CA GLN A 764 18.09 -21.25 6.45
C GLN A 764 18.94 -22.41 7.03
N ASP A 765 18.43 -23.65 6.95
CA ASP A 765 19.18 -24.85 7.35
C ASP A 765 20.43 -25.04 6.48
N ALA A 766 20.28 -24.90 5.17
CA ALA A 766 21.39 -24.99 4.22
C ALA A 766 22.46 -23.91 4.48
N LEU A 767 22.05 -22.67 4.75
CA LEU A 767 22.94 -21.56 5.04
C LEU A 767 23.69 -21.75 6.36
N TRP A 768 22.98 -22.18 7.42
CA TRP A 768 23.58 -22.52 8.71
C TRP A 768 24.67 -23.59 8.55
N ASN A 769 24.36 -24.68 7.84
CA ASN A 769 25.29 -25.76 7.61
C ASN A 769 26.47 -25.31 6.72
N PHE A 770 26.21 -24.57 5.63
CA PHE A 770 27.26 -24.02 4.76
C PHE A 770 28.26 -23.18 5.55
N GLY A 771 27.78 -22.23 6.35
CA GLY A 771 28.60 -21.38 7.20
C GLY A 771 29.42 -22.15 8.24
N ARG A 772 28.84 -23.24 8.78
CA ARG A 772 29.47 -24.04 9.83
C ARG A 772 30.54 -25.00 9.31
N ILE A 773 30.32 -25.64 8.16
CA ILE A 773 31.12 -26.80 7.72
C ILE A 773 31.92 -26.58 6.44
N VAL A 774 31.63 -25.54 5.64
CA VAL A 774 32.32 -25.31 4.36
C VAL A 774 32.95 -23.92 4.30
N LEU A 775 32.20 -22.88 4.64
CA LEU A 775 32.64 -21.51 4.47
C LEU A 775 33.89 -21.22 5.31
N TRP A 776 34.97 -20.79 4.64
CA TRP A 776 36.27 -20.49 5.23
C TRP A 776 36.99 -21.68 5.88
N LYS A 777 36.65 -22.92 5.48
CA LYS A 777 37.35 -24.13 5.92
C LYS A 777 38.51 -24.47 5.00
N GLU A 778 39.54 -25.10 5.56
CA GLU A 778 40.70 -25.55 4.80
C GLU A 778 40.29 -26.47 3.65
N ARG A 779 40.92 -26.28 2.49
CA ARG A 779 40.71 -27.07 1.27
C ARG A 779 41.95 -27.94 1.00
N PRO A 780 41.81 -29.16 0.44
CA PRO A 780 40.57 -29.77 -0.02
C PRO A 780 39.64 -30.14 1.14
N LEU A 781 38.33 -30.06 0.92
CA LEU A 781 37.35 -30.37 1.96
C LEU A 781 37.53 -31.83 2.40
N THR A 782 37.67 -32.05 3.71
CA THR A 782 37.92 -33.39 4.28
C THR A 782 36.66 -34.23 4.46
N VAL A 783 35.47 -33.62 4.33
CA VAL A 783 34.17 -34.28 4.44
C VAL A 783 33.63 -34.56 3.04
N GLU A 784 33.75 -35.80 2.57
CA GLU A 784 32.98 -36.31 1.43
C GLU A 784 31.62 -36.77 1.94
N ALA A 785 30.61 -35.89 1.93
CA ALA A 785 29.24 -36.32 2.22
C ALA A 785 28.59 -36.85 0.94
N GLY A 786 29.01 -38.05 0.53
CA GLY A 786 28.35 -38.80 -0.54
C GLY A 786 26.95 -39.24 -0.10
N HIS A 787 25.94 -38.71 -0.80
CA HIS A 787 24.54 -39.17 -0.85
C HIS A 787 23.72 -39.33 0.46
N GLY A 788 24.28 -39.10 1.64
CA GLY A 788 23.59 -39.27 2.92
C GLY A 788 22.94 -38.00 3.47
N VAL A 789 21.76 -38.15 4.06
CA VAL A 789 21.20 -37.17 5.02
C VAL A 789 22.12 -37.21 6.24
N ALA A 790 22.99 -36.21 6.39
CA ALA A 790 23.68 -35.96 7.66
C ALA A 790 22.70 -35.35 8.66
#